data_AF-A0A1G9KVS7-F1
#
_entry.id   AF-A0A1G9KVS7-F1
#
_cell.length_a   1.000
_cell.length_b   1.000
_cell.length_c   1.000
_cell.angle_alpha   90.00
_cell.angle_beta   90.00
_cell.angle_gamma   90.00
#
_symmetry.space_group_name_H-M   'P 1'
#
loop_
_entity.id
_entity.type
_entity.pdbx_description
1 polymer ?
#
loop_
_entity_poly.entity_id
_entity_poly.type
_entity_poly.pdbx_seq_one_letter_code
_entity_poly.pdbx_strand_id
1 'polypeptide(L)'
;MNPDPSDPPAGPSGPVPRTRLVADFATPTGPVLHGATGSLYGVAEDGVPGDELLDALDLTTLAVKPDGGAQHPGGDASSAVAVLRRNGRPRGTAGVAFVYLQDLFASWPYEDVGIDVYHERLCEIVPPMLTEANEGRLVFVPFNEPDWIWYALKEDTPARFDRFMADWTTTVRLLRRLAPGVPVAGPNEAYFHGRFLRHFLRRARDTGTLPEWTAWHELSPKSLAEFRGHHAEYRALERDLGIAPRPVNIDEYANNRDLSVPGQLVQWAALFEDAKVHADMAFWTAAGGYSGAAPQTNVPSGAWWLLKTYSGMTGTTVAVAPPHPDTPDTLQGIASLDAGRRTAQVLAGGCDGDFTIGLEGLDPELWGAAVTATVHRIDWTGYEGAAGPPVVLSRVTGPPGGLEVHVPQADRMAAYWVAVAPGEAPALEPPPWCGSWEAEHARITSGEVARQGHPGEGNGFAASGEHDVSGLNMNDSAVTFTVEVPAEGGYDLAVFYSHMYGRGAEATEPQPAQQVLAVNGAERFLDYPSTMNWQHRSVVHVPVRLRAGENTVELSKSGAIGTARGEVALDKIVLTEERPVRGSYDGAFARRDRAADGTACEDPVFDVYAAEDRYHRFTGAERGVLLGPQNQCVPVDLTRPVFLHAGINRLRAGAARLDVAPAEGPGFIEVDAAEAVRSGGSCLIVNDFAHRGHVIGWNGRGAGAAIAFEAGGGPHALLVSYANGERAEGHEYNVDIVTRHCDLVVNGKPAGRYPMRGTWTWNDFWTYPLIVDLVAGRNTIAFGNEDGPTAEFERFRIAPLNP
;
A
#
# COMPACT_ATOMS: atom_id res chain seq x y z
N MET A 1 -20.13 -19.24 53.42
CA MET A 1 -18.97 -20.04 52.98
C MET A 1 -19.08 -20.10 51.47
N ASN A 2 -18.44 -19.14 50.79
CA ASN A 2 -18.45 -19.03 49.34
C ASN A 2 -17.23 -19.77 48.79
N PRO A 3 -17.38 -20.55 47.69
CA PRO A 3 -16.26 -21.13 46.98
C PRO A 3 -15.61 -20.10 46.05
N ASP A 4 -14.36 -20.42 45.75
CA ASP A 4 -13.29 -19.68 45.09
C ASP A 4 -13.50 -19.48 43.57
N PRO A 5 -13.27 -18.28 42.98
CA PRO A 5 -13.32 -18.05 41.54
C PRO A 5 -11.90 -17.98 40.95
N SER A 6 -11.26 -19.13 40.76
CA SER A 6 -10.01 -19.22 40.00
C SER A 6 -10.00 -20.50 39.18
N ASP A 7 -10.71 -20.46 38.05
CA ASP A 7 -10.39 -21.12 36.77
C ASP A 7 -11.57 -20.87 35.81
N PRO A 8 -11.33 -20.50 34.54
CA PRO A 8 -12.41 -20.49 33.55
C PRO A 8 -12.88 -21.93 33.31
N PRO A 9 -14.21 -22.18 33.22
CA PRO A 9 -14.69 -23.52 32.93
C PRO A 9 -14.20 -23.95 31.54
N ALA A 10 -13.70 -25.18 31.42
CA ALA A 10 -13.57 -25.84 30.13
C ALA A 10 -14.97 -25.89 29.49
N GLY A 11 -15.20 -25.00 28.52
CA GLY A 11 -16.44 -24.96 27.77
C GLY A 11 -16.67 -26.28 27.03
N PRO A 12 -17.93 -26.67 26.79
CA PRO A 12 -18.22 -27.79 25.89
C PRO A 12 -17.59 -27.51 24.53
N SER A 13 -17.14 -28.56 23.82
CA SER A 13 -16.69 -28.46 22.43
C SER A 13 -17.76 -27.69 21.64
N GLY A 14 -17.45 -26.45 21.27
CA GLY A 14 -18.35 -25.58 20.52
C GLY A 14 -18.79 -26.25 19.22
N PRO A 15 -19.90 -25.80 18.61
CA PRO A 15 -20.27 -26.25 17.28
C PRO A 15 -19.08 -26.03 16.33
N VAL A 16 -18.75 -27.04 15.52
CA VAL A 16 -17.74 -26.93 14.46
C VAL A 16 -18.04 -25.64 13.67
N PRO A 17 -17.08 -24.71 13.52
CA PRO A 17 -17.32 -23.50 12.76
C PRO A 17 -17.83 -23.87 11.36
N ARG A 18 -18.95 -23.26 10.95
CA ARG A 18 -19.62 -23.58 9.67
C ARG A 18 -18.81 -23.10 8.47
N THR A 19 -17.89 -22.16 8.68
CA THR A 19 -17.02 -21.58 7.65
C THR A 19 -15.65 -22.25 7.71
N ARG A 20 -15.26 -22.95 6.64
CA ARG A 20 -14.00 -23.70 6.55
C ARG A 20 -13.30 -23.42 5.23
N LEU A 21 -11.99 -23.14 5.30
CA LEU A 21 -11.06 -23.10 4.18
C LEU A 21 -10.15 -24.34 4.28
N VAL A 22 -9.90 -25.05 3.18
CA VAL A 22 -8.97 -26.19 3.17
C VAL A 22 -7.82 -25.89 2.22
N ALA A 23 -6.58 -26.05 2.68
CA ALA A 23 -5.37 -26.00 1.87
C ALA A 23 -4.78 -27.41 1.76
N ASP A 24 -4.82 -27.97 0.55
CA ASP A 24 -4.29 -29.31 0.26
C ASP A 24 -2.89 -29.20 -0.35
N PHE A 25 -1.86 -29.34 0.51
CA PHE A 25 -0.47 -29.24 0.12
C PHE A 25 0.03 -30.41 -0.74
N ALA A 26 -0.76 -31.47 -0.90
CA ALA A 26 -0.43 -32.58 -1.81
C ALA A 26 -0.84 -32.30 -3.27
N THR A 27 -1.65 -31.26 -3.52
CA THR A 27 -2.17 -30.92 -4.85
C THR A 27 -1.58 -29.58 -5.35
N PRO A 28 -0.42 -29.59 -6.02
CA PRO A 28 0.17 -28.38 -6.57
C PRO A 28 -0.64 -27.82 -7.75
N THR A 29 -0.76 -26.49 -7.83
CA THR A 29 -1.47 -25.76 -8.90
C THR A 29 -0.53 -24.96 -9.81
N GLY A 30 0.79 -25.08 -9.60
CA GLY A 30 1.83 -24.44 -10.41
C GLY A 30 2.66 -23.41 -9.63
N PRO A 31 3.68 -22.80 -10.25
CA PRO A 31 4.49 -21.79 -9.58
C PRO A 31 3.65 -20.64 -9.05
N VAL A 32 4.08 -20.04 -7.93
CA VAL A 32 3.50 -18.78 -7.46
C VAL A 32 3.77 -17.69 -8.48
N LEU A 33 2.73 -16.94 -8.87
CA LEU A 33 2.80 -15.91 -9.91
C LEU A 33 3.01 -14.50 -9.35
N HIS A 34 2.36 -14.19 -8.22
CA HIS A 34 2.26 -12.83 -7.65
C HIS A 34 1.49 -11.85 -8.55
N GLY A 35 0.56 -12.39 -9.36
CA GLY A 35 -0.13 -11.66 -10.42
C GLY A 35 -0.91 -10.44 -9.95
N ALA A 36 -1.44 -10.45 -8.72
CA ALA A 36 -2.26 -9.37 -8.18
C ALA A 36 -1.45 -8.20 -7.54
N THR A 37 -0.12 -8.23 -7.62
CA THR A 37 0.74 -7.22 -6.99
C THR A 37 0.87 -5.92 -7.78
N GLY A 38 0.41 -5.89 -9.03
CA GLY A 38 0.54 -4.73 -9.88
C GLY A 38 -0.39 -3.57 -9.51
N SER A 39 -0.20 -2.42 -10.14
CA SER A 39 -0.97 -1.20 -9.87
C SER A 39 -0.91 -0.22 -11.05
N LEU A 40 -2.07 0.32 -11.43
CA LEU A 40 -2.18 1.47 -12.32
C LEU A 40 -1.82 2.74 -11.52
N TYR A 41 -0.89 3.54 -12.03
CA TYR A 41 -0.35 4.74 -11.36
C TYR A 41 0.11 4.53 -9.91
N GLY A 42 0.39 3.27 -9.53
CA GLY A 42 0.88 2.94 -8.20
C GLY A 42 2.22 3.59 -7.89
N VAL A 43 3.01 3.85 -8.94
CA VAL A 43 4.25 4.63 -8.94
C VAL A 43 4.00 5.96 -9.66
N ALA A 44 4.23 7.07 -8.97
CA ALA A 44 4.15 8.40 -9.58
C ALA A 44 5.49 8.82 -10.18
N GLU A 45 6.59 8.52 -9.48
CA GLU A 45 7.95 8.82 -9.90
C GLU A 45 8.89 7.74 -9.39
N ASP A 46 10.11 7.69 -9.91
CA ASP A 46 11.18 6.91 -9.31
C ASP A 46 11.41 7.38 -7.86
N GLY A 47 11.07 6.51 -6.88
CA GLY A 47 11.11 6.81 -5.44
C GLY A 47 9.79 7.30 -4.84
N VAL A 48 8.67 7.22 -5.56
CA VAL A 48 7.31 7.49 -5.04
C VAL A 48 6.32 6.37 -5.42
N PRO A 49 5.95 5.46 -4.49
CA PRO A 49 6.44 5.36 -3.10
C PRO A 49 7.94 5.06 -3.00
N GLY A 50 8.49 5.20 -1.80
CA GLY A 50 9.89 4.90 -1.50
C GLY A 50 10.25 3.44 -1.80
N ASP A 51 11.50 3.23 -2.20
CA ASP A 51 12.05 1.91 -2.54
C ASP A 51 11.90 0.90 -1.39
N GLU A 52 11.91 1.36 -0.14
CA GLU A 52 11.75 0.50 1.03
C GLU A 52 10.40 -0.23 1.07
N LEU A 53 9.36 0.38 0.49
CA LEU A 53 8.06 -0.24 0.34
C LEU A 53 8.01 -1.11 -0.92
N LEU A 54 8.51 -0.61 -2.04
CA LEU A 54 8.36 -1.27 -3.35
C LEU A 54 9.27 -2.49 -3.51
N ASP A 55 10.51 -2.43 -3.02
CA ASP A 55 11.46 -3.54 -3.13
C ASP A 55 11.09 -4.75 -2.27
N ALA A 56 10.19 -4.58 -1.29
CA ALA A 56 9.64 -5.68 -0.51
C ALA A 56 8.58 -6.48 -1.30
N LEU A 57 7.97 -5.88 -2.32
CA LEU A 57 6.93 -6.50 -3.15
C LEU A 57 7.55 -7.25 -4.33
N ASP A 58 6.88 -8.27 -4.87
CA ASP A 58 7.32 -9.00 -6.08
C ASP A 58 6.55 -8.52 -7.32
N LEU A 59 6.87 -7.31 -7.78
CA LEU A 59 6.08 -6.57 -8.77
C LEU A 59 6.07 -7.28 -10.14
N THR A 60 4.89 -7.67 -10.62
CA THR A 60 4.74 -8.27 -11.96
C THR A 60 4.51 -7.26 -13.06
N THR A 61 3.71 -6.25 -12.77
CA THR A 61 3.20 -5.31 -13.76
C THR A 61 3.00 -3.95 -13.10
N LEU A 62 3.13 -2.88 -13.88
CA LEU A 62 2.71 -1.53 -13.51
C LEU A 62 2.03 -0.93 -14.73
N ALA A 63 0.84 -0.36 -14.56
CA ALA A 63 0.17 0.37 -15.63
C ALA A 63 0.38 1.89 -15.45
N VAL A 64 0.66 2.60 -16.55
CA VAL A 64 1.22 3.97 -16.55
C VAL A 64 0.97 4.71 -17.87
N LYS A 65 1.16 6.03 -17.91
CA LYS A 65 1.18 6.80 -19.16
C LYS A 65 2.48 6.65 -19.93
N PRO A 66 2.50 6.98 -21.24
CA PRO A 66 3.75 7.23 -21.94
C PRO A 66 4.53 8.37 -21.29
N ASP A 67 5.86 8.35 -21.44
CA ASP A 67 6.73 9.43 -20.96
C ASP A 67 6.25 10.78 -21.48
N GLY A 68 6.01 11.74 -20.58
CA GLY A 68 5.51 13.06 -20.94
C GLY A 68 4.04 13.09 -21.37
N GLY A 69 3.27 12.02 -21.15
CA GLY A 69 1.82 12.01 -21.31
C GLY A 69 1.14 13.08 -20.42
N ALA A 70 -0.02 13.56 -20.85
CA ALA A 70 -0.65 14.76 -20.29
C ALA A 70 -1.79 14.47 -19.30
N GLN A 71 -2.24 13.21 -19.20
CA GLN A 71 -3.42 12.85 -18.40
C GLN A 71 -3.18 13.15 -16.92
N HIS A 72 -2.05 12.68 -16.38
CA HIS A 72 -1.68 12.86 -14.98
C HIS A 72 -0.31 13.52 -14.87
N PRO A 73 -0.03 14.28 -13.79
CA PRO A 73 1.24 15.00 -13.64
C PRO A 73 2.46 14.09 -13.43
N GLY A 74 2.26 12.83 -13.02
CA GLY A 74 3.30 11.82 -12.85
C GLY A 74 2.86 10.47 -13.44
N GLY A 75 3.66 9.43 -13.24
CA GLY A 75 3.40 8.07 -13.73
C GLY A 75 3.99 7.80 -15.10
N ASP A 76 5.16 8.35 -15.41
CA ASP A 76 5.86 8.10 -16.67
C ASP A 76 6.36 6.63 -16.78
N ALA A 77 6.31 6.08 -17.99
CA ALA A 77 6.72 4.71 -18.28
C ALA A 77 8.18 4.41 -17.88
N SER A 78 9.10 5.34 -18.15
CA SER A 78 10.51 5.19 -17.79
C SER A 78 10.73 5.15 -16.28
N SER A 79 9.97 5.93 -15.50
CA SER A 79 10.01 5.89 -14.03
C SER A 79 9.53 4.53 -13.49
N ALA A 80 8.42 4.00 -14.03
CA ALA A 80 7.93 2.66 -13.68
C ALA A 80 8.93 1.56 -14.06
N VAL A 81 9.58 1.65 -15.23
CA VAL A 81 10.61 0.69 -15.63
C VAL A 81 11.83 0.74 -14.71
N ALA A 82 12.25 1.92 -14.26
CA ALA A 82 13.35 2.05 -13.30
C ALA A 82 13.06 1.24 -12.02
N VAL A 83 11.86 1.39 -11.45
CA VAL A 83 11.40 0.59 -10.30
C VAL A 83 11.38 -0.91 -10.61
N LEU A 84 10.77 -1.33 -11.73
CA LEU A 84 10.67 -2.75 -12.12
C LEU A 84 12.03 -3.42 -12.39
N ARG A 85 13.06 -2.63 -12.70
CA ARG A 85 14.44 -3.13 -12.83
C ARG A 85 15.10 -3.36 -11.47
N ARG A 86 14.84 -2.49 -10.50
CA ARG A 86 15.42 -2.58 -9.15
C ARG A 86 14.78 -3.65 -8.28
N ASN A 87 13.50 -3.97 -8.52
CA ASN A 87 12.73 -4.98 -7.80
C ASN A 87 13.32 -6.42 -7.84
N GLY A 88 14.46 -6.64 -8.53
CA GLY A 88 15.35 -7.78 -8.26
C GLY A 88 14.86 -9.14 -8.74
N ARG A 89 13.76 -9.20 -9.50
CA ARG A 89 13.20 -10.44 -10.05
C ARG A 89 14.21 -11.16 -10.96
N PRO A 90 14.24 -12.51 -10.98
CA PRO A 90 15.11 -13.25 -11.88
C PRO A 90 14.98 -12.82 -13.35
N ARG A 91 16.10 -12.87 -14.08
CA ARG A 91 16.15 -12.54 -15.51
C ARG A 91 15.19 -13.48 -16.28
N GLY A 92 14.18 -12.92 -16.93
CA GLY A 92 13.14 -13.66 -17.65
C GLY A 92 11.78 -13.79 -16.93
N THR A 93 11.69 -13.41 -15.65
CA THR A 93 10.44 -13.25 -14.88
C THR A 93 10.25 -11.78 -14.46
N ALA A 94 10.80 -10.90 -15.28
CA ALA A 94 11.04 -9.52 -14.93
C ALA A 94 9.78 -8.72 -15.26
N GLY A 95 9.26 -7.95 -14.30
CA GLY A 95 7.98 -7.25 -14.49
C GLY A 95 8.01 -6.23 -15.63
N VAL A 96 6.84 -5.90 -16.17
CA VAL A 96 6.69 -5.05 -17.36
C VAL A 96 5.72 -3.88 -17.12
N ALA A 97 5.96 -2.76 -17.77
CA ALA A 97 5.11 -1.58 -17.73
C ALA A 97 4.07 -1.63 -18.86
N PHE A 98 2.79 -1.60 -18.51
CA PHE A 98 1.66 -1.45 -19.44
C PHE A 98 1.42 0.04 -19.67
N VAL A 99 1.74 0.51 -20.87
CA VAL A 99 1.74 1.94 -21.21
C VAL A 99 0.43 2.28 -21.92
N TYR A 100 -0.44 3.02 -21.23
CA TYR A 100 -1.72 3.50 -21.70
C TYR A 100 -1.49 4.65 -22.67
N LEU A 101 -1.39 4.34 -23.96
CA LEU A 101 -0.95 5.31 -24.96
C LEU A 101 -1.94 6.46 -25.16
N GLN A 102 -3.22 6.27 -24.83
CA GLN A 102 -4.19 7.37 -24.84
C GLN A 102 -3.99 8.39 -23.72
N ASP A 103 -3.23 8.09 -22.66
CA ASP A 103 -2.89 9.05 -21.61
C ASP A 103 -1.91 10.16 -22.08
N LEU A 104 -1.58 10.18 -23.38
CA LEU A 104 -1.01 11.37 -24.04
C LEU A 104 -2.00 12.54 -24.12
N PHE A 105 -3.28 12.28 -23.92
CA PHE A 105 -4.38 13.24 -23.82
C PHE A 105 -4.52 13.71 -22.37
N ALA A 106 -5.16 14.87 -22.15
CA ALA A 106 -5.24 15.48 -20.81
C ALA A 106 -6.62 15.31 -20.14
N SER A 107 -7.65 15.05 -20.94
CA SER A 107 -9.03 15.01 -20.45
C SER A 107 -9.50 13.58 -20.15
N TRP A 108 -10.50 13.45 -19.27
CA TRP A 108 -11.32 12.24 -19.17
C TRP A 108 -12.80 12.55 -19.46
N PRO A 109 -13.46 11.86 -20.40
CA PRO A 109 -12.88 10.98 -21.42
C PRO A 109 -11.84 11.70 -22.31
N TYR A 110 -10.89 10.96 -22.90
CA TYR A 110 -9.85 11.55 -23.75
C TYR A 110 -10.45 12.31 -24.94
N GLU A 111 -9.75 13.35 -25.41
CA GLU A 111 -10.19 14.10 -26.57
C GLU A 111 -10.23 13.21 -27.83
N ASP A 112 -11.42 12.97 -28.39
CA ASP A 112 -11.57 12.25 -29.67
C ASP A 112 -11.18 13.19 -30.84
N VAL A 113 -9.87 13.35 -31.03
CA VAL A 113 -9.26 14.21 -32.05
C VAL A 113 -9.16 13.53 -33.43
N GLY A 114 -9.66 12.31 -33.57
CA GLY A 114 -9.53 11.48 -34.75
C GLY A 114 -8.22 10.70 -34.83
N ILE A 115 -8.26 9.56 -35.54
CA ILE A 115 -7.18 8.56 -35.55
C ILE A 115 -5.86 9.07 -36.16
N ASP A 116 -5.92 9.94 -37.16
CA ASP A 116 -4.73 10.48 -37.82
C ASP A 116 -3.92 11.37 -36.86
N VAL A 117 -4.60 12.23 -36.08
CA VAL A 117 -3.95 13.07 -35.07
C VAL A 117 -3.38 12.21 -33.94
N TYR A 118 -4.10 11.16 -33.53
CA TYR A 118 -3.56 10.21 -32.56
C TYR A 118 -2.28 9.54 -33.08
N HIS A 119 -2.25 9.11 -34.34
CA HIS A 119 -1.07 8.50 -34.97
C HIS A 119 0.11 9.45 -35.08
N GLU A 120 -0.13 10.72 -35.40
CA GLU A 120 0.91 11.76 -35.39
C GLU A 120 1.57 11.87 -34.01
N ARG A 121 0.77 11.94 -32.94
CA ARG A 121 1.28 11.99 -31.57
C ARG A 121 2.00 10.70 -31.15
N LEU A 122 1.51 9.53 -31.57
CA LEU A 122 2.20 8.26 -31.35
C LEU A 122 3.58 8.23 -32.02
N CYS A 123 3.72 8.81 -33.22
CA CYS A 123 5.01 8.91 -33.90
C CYS A 123 6.01 9.79 -33.14
N GLU A 124 5.52 10.77 -32.37
CA GLU A 124 6.35 11.65 -31.55
C GLU A 124 6.74 11.01 -30.22
N ILE A 125 5.80 10.35 -29.53
CA ILE A 125 6.00 9.91 -28.14
C ILE A 125 6.60 8.50 -28.02
N VAL A 126 6.34 7.61 -28.97
CA VAL A 126 6.79 6.21 -28.88
C VAL A 126 8.31 6.07 -29.05
N PRO A 127 8.95 6.63 -30.10
CA PRO A 127 10.39 6.41 -30.32
C PRO A 127 11.30 6.87 -29.16
N PRO A 128 11.06 8.03 -28.49
CA PRO A 128 11.85 8.44 -27.33
C PRO A 128 11.83 7.44 -26.17
N MET A 129 10.74 6.69 -25.98
CA MET A 129 10.63 5.68 -24.93
C MET A 129 11.46 4.42 -25.20
N LEU A 130 11.93 4.19 -26.43
CA LEU A 130 12.67 2.98 -26.83
C LEU A 130 14.16 3.07 -26.46
N THR A 131 14.43 3.32 -25.19
CA THR A 131 15.78 3.41 -24.63
C THR A 131 16.32 2.03 -24.22
N GLU A 132 17.64 1.92 -24.03
CA GLU A 132 18.26 0.70 -23.47
C GLU A 132 17.72 0.40 -22.05
N ALA A 133 17.41 1.44 -21.27
CA ALA A 133 16.80 1.28 -19.97
C ALA A 133 15.41 0.61 -20.07
N ASN A 134 14.65 0.91 -21.12
CA ASN A 134 13.30 0.38 -21.33
C ASN A 134 13.23 -0.94 -22.12
N GLU A 135 14.36 -1.42 -22.65
CA GLU A 135 14.39 -2.61 -23.49
C GLU A 135 13.79 -3.84 -22.77
N GLY A 136 12.81 -4.47 -23.42
CA GLY A 136 12.14 -5.68 -22.92
C GLY A 136 11.22 -5.45 -21.72
N ARG A 137 10.89 -4.20 -21.38
CA ARG A 137 10.08 -3.85 -20.19
C ARG A 137 8.78 -3.12 -20.50
N LEU A 138 8.50 -2.80 -21.76
CA LEU A 138 7.29 -2.09 -22.16
C LEU A 138 6.28 -3.04 -22.82
N VAL A 139 4.99 -2.79 -22.57
CA VAL A 139 3.83 -3.31 -23.31
C VAL A 139 2.94 -2.13 -23.65
N PHE A 140 2.56 -1.97 -24.90
CA PHE A 140 1.70 -0.84 -25.31
C PHE A 140 0.23 -1.21 -25.26
N VAL A 141 -0.57 -0.40 -24.57
CA VAL A 141 -2.03 -0.45 -24.53
C VAL A 141 -2.55 0.65 -25.47
N PRO A 142 -2.96 0.34 -26.71
CA PRO A 142 -3.23 1.36 -27.72
C PRO A 142 -4.53 2.12 -27.49
N PHE A 143 -5.50 1.50 -26.84
CA PHE A 143 -6.79 2.07 -26.52
C PHE A 143 -7.18 1.61 -25.12
N ASN A 144 -7.65 2.54 -24.30
CA ASN A 144 -8.22 2.28 -22.99
C ASN A 144 -9.76 2.37 -23.09
N GLU A 145 -10.47 1.43 -22.47
CA GLU A 145 -11.93 1.38 -22.34
C GLU A 145 -12.70 1.70 -23.65
N PRO A 146 -12.38 1.09 -24.80
CA PRO A 146 -13.02 1.43 -26.07
C PRO A 146 -14.54 1.15 -26.06
N ASP A 147 -15.01 0.29 -25.17
CA ASP A 147 -16.42 0.03 -24.92
C ASP A 147 -17.15 1.20 -24.24
N TRP A 148 -16.44 2.06 -23.49
CA TRP A 148 -17.03 3.21 -22.82
C TRP A 148 -16.76 4.55 -23.52
N ILE A 149 -15.52 4.81 -23.96
CA ILE A 149 -15.10 6.15 -24.38
C ILE A 149 -15.22 6.38 -25.90
N TRP A 150 -14.12 6.61 -26.64
CA TRP A 150 -14.10 7.00 -28.07
C TRP A 150 -15.07 6.24 -28.99
N TYR A 151 -15.32 4.97 -28.69
CA TYR A 151 -16.12 4.11 -29.56
C TYR A 151 -17.46 3.69 -28.96
N ALA A 152 -17.68 3.85 -27.65
CA ALA A 152 -18.93 3.50 -26.97
C ALA A 152 -19.52 2.14 -27.43
N LEU A 153 -18.68 1.09 -27.41
CA LEU A 153 -18.97 -0.25 -27.97
C LEU A 153 -19.90 -1.10 -27.11
N LYS A 154 -20.35 -0.61 -25.95
CA LYS A 154 -21.43 -1.22 -25.14
C LYS A 154 -22.75 -1.34 -25.91
N GLU A 155 -22.98 -0.48 -26.90
CA GLU A 155 -24.12 -0.57 -27.82
C GLU A 155 -23.76 -1.48 -29.00
N ASP A 156 -24.61 -2.47 -29.33
CA ASP A 156 -24.45 -3.40 -30.46
C ASP A 156 -24.63 -2.68 -31.82
N THR A 157 -23.73 -1.75 -32.12
CA THR A 157 -23.74 -0.88 -33.29
C THR A 157 -22.59 -1.27 -34.22
N PRO A 158 -22.87 -1.98 -35.34
CA PRO A 158 -21.83 -2.47 -36.26
C PRO A 158 -20.88 -1.38 -36.76
N ALA A 159 -21.39 -0.17 -37.05
CA ALA A 159 -20.56 0.93 -37.54
C ALA A 159 -19.51 1.41 -36.53
N ARG A 160 -19.81 1.39 -35.22
CA ARG A 160 -18.85 1.76 -34.17
C ARG A 160 -17.78 0.69 -34.01
N PHE A 161 -18.18 -0.58 -34.05
CA PHE A 161 -17.24 -1.70 -34.06
C PHE A 161 -16.32 -1.68 -35.29
N ASP A 162 -16.87 -1.39 -36.47
CA ASP A 162 -16.08 -1.28 -37.70
C ASP A 162 -15.08 -0.11 -37.65
N ARG A 163 -15.48 1.04 -37.07
CA ARG A 163 -14.58 2.17 -36.78
C ARG A 163 -13.45 1.73 -35.85
N PHE A 164 -13.78 1.15 -34.70
CA PHE A 164 -12.78 0.65 -33.74
C PHE A 164 -11.81 -0.35 -34.38
N MET A 165 -12.32 -1.32 -35.14
CA MET A 165 -11.45 -2.31 -35.78
C MET A 165 -10.57 -1.73 -36.88
N ALA A 166 -11.03 -0.69 -37.59
CA ALA A 166 -10.20 0.03 -38.55
C ALA A 166 -9.04 0.74 -37.82
N ASP A 167 -9.35 1.48 -36.76
CA ASP A 167 -8.39 2.24 -35.95
C ASP A 167 -7.42 1.30 -35.20
N TRP A 168 -7.91 0.21 -34.60
CA TRP A 168 -7.08 -0.84 -34.01
C TRP A 168 -6.08 -1.39 -35.03
N THR A 169 -6.55 -1.74 -36.23
CA THR A 169 -5.70 -2.35 -37.25
C THR A 169 -4.59 -1.41 -37.71
N THR A 170 -4.91 -0.14 -37.94
CA THR A 170 -3.93 0.86 -38.39
C THR A 170 -2.94 1.22 -37.28
N THR A 171 -3.42 1.36 -36.03
CA THR A 171 -2.60 1.66 -34.84
C THR A 171 -1.63 0.53 -34.52
N VAL A 172 -2.08 -0.72 -34.44
CA VAL A 172 -1.18 -1.87 -34.16
C VAL A 172 -0.11 -2.01 -35.25
N ARG A 173 -0.47 -1.79 -36.52
CA ARG A 173 0.51 -1.80 -37.62
C ARG A 173 1.51 -0.65 -37.52
N LEU A 174 1.08 0.53 -37.05
CA LEU A 174 1.97 1.66 -36.79
C LEU A 174 2.94 1.34 -35.66
N LEU A 175 2.44 0.89 -34.50
CA LEU A 175 3.25 0.54 -33.34
C LEU A 175 4.30 -0.52 -33.67
N ARG A 176 3.94 -1.57 -34.41
CA ARG A 176 4.90 -2.60 -34.86
C ARG A 176 5.99 -2.07 -35.81
N ARG A 177 5.76 -0.94 -36.48
CA ARG A 177 6.80 -0.25 -37.28
C ARG A 177 7.66 0.68 -36.41
N LEU A 178 7.04 1.44 -35.51
CA LEU A 178 7.73 2.39 -34.63
C LEU A 178 8.59 1.68 -33.58
N ALA A 179 8.08 0.58 -33.02
CA ALA A 179 8.68 -0.17 -31.93
C ALA A 179 8.68 -1.69 -32.22
N PRO A 180 9.51 -2.17 -33.16
CA PRO A 180 9.60 -3.59 -33.45
C PRO A 180 9.99 -4.39 -32.20
N GLY A 181 9.17 -5.38 -31.83
CA GLY A 181 9.44 -6.25 -30.69
C GLY A 181 8.81 -5.81 -29.36
N VAL A 182 8.21 -4.62 -29.28
CA VAL A 182 7.39 -4.22 -28.12
C VAL A 182 5.99 -4.86 -28.25
N PRO A 183 5.54 -5.67 -27.28
CA PRO A 183 4.22 -6.28 -27.29
C PRO A 183 3.09 -5.27 -27.22
N VAL A 184 1.92 -5.62 -27.75
CA VAL A 184 0.67 -4.88 -27.61
C VAL A 184 -0.30 -5.64 -26.71
N ALA A 185 -1.02 -4.91 -25.84
CA ALA A 185 -2.15 -5.39 -25.05
C ALA A 185 -3.48 -4.84 -25.55
N GLY A 186 -4.57 -5.61 -25.40
CA GLY A 186 -5.93 -5.13 -25.66
C GLY A 186 -6.97 -6.25 -25.73
N PRO A 187 -8.25 -5.91 -25.99
CA PRO A 187 -8.76 -4.60 -26.41
C PRO A 187 -8.92 -3.56 -25.28
N ASN A 188 -8.70 -3.94 -24.02
CA ASN A 188 -8.77 -3.07 -22.84
C ASN A 188 -10.16 -2.57 -22.47
N GLU A 189 -11.16 -3.45 -22.49
CA GLU A 189 -12.54 -3.08 -22.17
C GLU A 189 -12.72 -2.74 -20.68
N ALA A 190 -13.53 -1.72 -20.37
CA ALA A 190 -13.92 -1.35 -19.01
C ALA A 190 -14.71 -2.45 -18.29
N TYR A 191 -15.30 -3.37 -19.05
CA TYR A 191 -16.05 -4.52 -18.57
C TYR A 191 -15.80 -5.73 -19.47
N PHE A 192 -15.83 -6.92 -18.89
CA PHE A 192 -15.78 -8.14 -19.70
C PHE A 192 -17.04 -8.30 -20.58
N HIS A 193 -16.86 -8.36 -21.91
CA HIS A 193 -17.95 -8.62 -22.84
C HIS A 193 -17.62 -9.77 -23.81
N GLY A 194 -17.98 -11.00 -23.44
CA GLY A 194 -17.68 -12.20 -24.24
C GLY A 194 -18.14 -12.15 -25.70
N ARG A 195 -19.29 -11.51 -25.98
CA ARG A 195 -19.76 -11.30 -27.37
C ARG A 195 -18.84 -10.35 -28.13
N PHE A 196 -18.48 -9.20 -27.56
CA PHE A 196 -17.57 -8.25 -28.21
C PHE A 196 -16.20 -8.89 -28.43
N LEU A 197 -15.64 -9.51 -27.39
CA LEU A 197 -14.31 -10.11 -27.42
C LEU A 197 -14.20 -11.20 -28.50
N ARG A 198 -15.26 -12.00 -28.70
CA ARG A 198 -15.31 -12.96 -29.82
C ARG A 198 -15.18 -12.29 -31.19
N HIS A 199 -15.87 -11.17 -31.41
CA HIS A 199 -15.82 -10.44 -32.68
C HIS A 199 -14.46 -9.77 -32.87
N PHE A 200 -13.94 -9.12 -31.83
CA PHE A 200 -12.62 -8.51 -31.80
C PHE A 200 -11.53 -9.53 -32.12
N LEU A 201 -11.43 -10.63 -31.37
CA LEU A 201 -10.39 -11.66 -31.54
C LEU A 201 -10.43 -12.27 -32.95
N ARG A 202 -11.62 -12.55 -33.47
CA ARG A 202 -11.77 -13.03 -34.85
C ARG A 202 -11.24 -12.01 -35.86
N ARG A 203 -11.64 -10.74 -35.74
CA ARG A 203 -11.24 -9.70 -36.69
C ARG A 203 -9.74 -9.43 -36.60
N ALA A 204 -9.18 -9.32 -35.39
CA ALA A 204 -7.77 -9.12 -35.13
C ALA A 204 -6.91 -10.29 -35.66
N ARG A 205 -7.39 -11.54 -35.53
CA ARG A 205 -6.74 -12.71 -36.16
C ARG A 205 -6.71 -12.56 -37.69
N ASP A 206 -7.86 -12.26 -38.29
CA ASP A 206 -8.01 -12.18 -39.74
C ASP A 206 -7.22 -11.00 -40.36
N THR A 207 -6.96 -9.94 -39.61
CA THR A 207 -6.15 -8.78 -40.04
C THR A 207 -4.68 -8.87 -39.65
N GLY A 208 -4.27 -9.91 -38.92
CA GLY A 208 -2.92 -10.11 -38.43
C GLY A 208 -2.51 -9.15 -37.31
N THR A 209 -3.48 -8.65 -36.53
CA THR A 209 -3.31 -7.66 -35.46
C THR A 209 -3.82 -8.16 -34.11
N LEU A 210 -3.77 -9.48 -33.85
CA LEU A 210 -3.96 -10.00 -32.50
C LEU A 210 -2.95 -9.35 -31.56
N PRO A 211 -3.37 -8.94 -30.36
CA PRO A 211 -2.43 -8.47 -29.35
C PRO A 211 -1.64 -9.66 -28.78
N GLU A 212 -0.45 -9.37 -28.29
CA GLU A 212 0.39 -10.35 -27.62
C GLU A 212 -0.07 -10.61 -26.17
N TRP A 213 -0.73 -9.62 -25.57
CA TRP A 213 -1.42 -9.70 -24.27
C TRP A 213 -2.91 -9.43 -24.44
N THR A 214 -3.77 -10.18 -23.75
CA THR A 214 -5.18 -9.77 -23.63
C THR A 214 -5.39 -8.99 -22.35
N ALA A 215 -6.14 -7.89 -22.47
CA ALA A 215 -6.42 -6.99 -21.36
C ALA A 215 -7.90 -6.55 -21.35
N TRP A 216 -8.45 -6.45 -20.14
CA TRP A 216 -9.77 -5.92 -19.78
C TRP A 216 -9.81 -5.60 -18.29
N HIS A 217 -10.80 -4.84 -17.84
CA HIS A 217 -10.92 -4.39 -16.46
C HIS A 217 -11.96 -5.18 -15.65
N GLU A 218 -11.73 -5.29 -14.34
CA GLU A 218 -12.64 -5.90 -13.35
C GLU A 218 -12.87 -4.93 -12.18
N LEU A 219 -13.65 -3.88 -12.43
CA LEU A 219 -13.79 -2.71 -11.55
C LEU A 219 -14.99 -2.77 -10.59
N SER A 220 -15.73 -3.88 -10.53
CA SER A 220 -16.94 -4.00 -9.72
C SER A 220 -16.75 -4.99 -8.57
N PRO A 221 -17.36 -4.78 -7.38
CA PRO A 221 -17.44 -5.83 -6.36
C PRO A 221 -18.04 -7.15 -6.89
N LYS A 222 -18.88 -7.08 -7.94
CA LYS A 222 -19.48 -8.28 -8.56
C LYS A 222 -18.46 -9.16 -9.27
N SER A 223 -17.35 -8.60 -9.74
CA SER A 223 -16.28 -9.34 -10.38
C SER A 223 -15.68 -10.41 -9.46
N LEU A 224 -15.78 -10.24 -8.13
CA LEU A 224 -15.41 -11.29 -7.16
C LEU A 224 -16.21 -12.59 -7.35
N ALA A 225 -17.43 -12.52 -7.90
CA ALA A 225 -18.24 -13.68 -8.25
C ALA A 225 -18.12 -14.09 -9.72
N GLU A 226 -17.83 -13.13 -10.61
CA GLU A 226 -17.99 -13.31 -12.07
C GLU A 226 -16.68 -13.63 -12.79
N PHE A 227 -15.53 -13.20 -12.25
CA PHE A 227 -14.23 -13.28 -12.93
C PHE A 227 -13.84 -14.71 -13.36
N ARG A 228 -14.08 -15.73 -12.52
CA ARG A 228 -13.77 -17.12 -12.90
C ARG A 228 -14.54 -17.53 -14.17
N GLY A 229 -15.79 -17.08 -14.29
CA GLY A 229 -16.61 -17.26 -15.47
C GLY A 229 -16.08 -16.48 -16.68
N HIS A 230 -15.72 -15.21 -16.49
CA HIS A 230 -15.13 -14.36 -17.53
C HIS A 230 -13.85 -14.98 -18.12
N HIS A 231 -12.91 -15.37 -17.25
CA HIS A 231 -11.67 -16.01 -17.68
C HIS A 231 -11.92 -17.35 -18.39
N ALA A 232 -12.84 -18.19 -17.88
CA ALA A 232 -13.18 -19.46 -18.53
C ALA A 232 -13.80 -19.26 -19.93
N GLU A 233 -14.68 -18.26 -20.08
CA GLU A 233 -15.26 -17.88 -21.36
C GLU A 233 -14.18 -17.39 -22.33
N TYR A 234 -13.29 -16.50 -21.90
CA TYR A 234 -12.17 -16.03 -22.71
C TYR A 234 -11.29 -17.20 -23.21
N ARG A 235 -10.89 -18.11 -22.32
CA ARG A 235 -10.11 -19.29 -22.71
C ARG A 235 -10.86 -20.19 -23.70
N ALA A 236 -12.19 -20.23 -23.64
CA ALA A 236 -13.00 -20.92 -24.65
C ALA A 236 -12.97 -20.19 -26.00
N LEU A 237 -13.04 -18.85 -26.02
CA LEU A 237 -12.91 -18.05 -27.24
C LEU A 237 -11.58 -18.30 -27.95
N GLU A 238 -10.47 -18.38 -27.21
CA GLU A 238 -9.16 -18.69 -27.78
C GLU A 238 -9.17 -20.04 -28.52
N ARG A 239 -9.69 -21.08 -27.86
CA ARG A 239 -9.81 -22.43 -28.44
C ARG A 239 -10.71 -22.45 -29.67
N ASP A 240 -11.90 -21.85 -29.58
CA ASP A 240 -12.89 -21.78 -30.66
C ASP A 240 -12.33 -21.10 -31.92
N LEU A 241 -11.49 -20.07 -31.73
CA LEU A 241 -10.93 -19.28 -32.81
C LEU A 241 -9.57 -19.77 -33.30
N GLY A 242 -9.02 -20.84 -32.69
CA GLY A 242 -7.70 -21.39 -33.01
C GLY A 242 -6.55 -20.46 -32.63
N ILE A 243 -6.73 -19.66 -31.58
CA ILE A 243 -5.73 -18.74 -31.05
C ILE A 243 -4.97 -19.47 -29.93
N ALA A 244 -3.63 -19.46 -29.99
CA ALA A 244 -2.81 -19.98 -28.91
C ALA A 244 -3.02 -19.13 -27.63
N PRO A 245 -3.07 -19.74 -26.43
CA PRO A 245 -3.28 -19.02 -25.19
C PRO A 245 -2.38 -17.80 -25.04
N ARG A 246 -2.98 -16.62 -24.85
CA ARG A 246 -2.28 -15.37 -24.57
C ARG A 246 -2.15 -15.18 -23.06
N PRO A 247 -1.07 -14.55 -22.60
CA PRO A 247 -1.02 -14.01 -21.26
C PRO A 247 -2.12 -12.94 -21.09
N VAL A 248 -2.69 -12.88 -19.90
CA VAL A 248 -3.76 -11.97 -19.52
C VAL A 248 -3.23 -11.01 -18.48
N ASN A 249 -3.50 -9.72 -18.66
CA ASN A 249 -3.41 -8.73 -17.60
C ASN A 249 -4.79 -8.11 -17.38
N ILE A 250 -5.29 -8.16 -16.15
CA ILE A 250 -6.42 -7.35 -15.71
C ILE A 250 -5.82 -6.03 -15.24
N ASP A 251 -5.46 -5.18 -16.19
CA ASP A 251 -4.66 -3.97 -15.97
C ASP A 251 -5.43 -2.85 -15.23
N GLU A 252 -6.70 -3.09 -14.90
CA GLU A 252 -7.37 -2.43 -13.78
C GLU A 252 -8.32 -3.40 -13.06
N TYR A 253 -8.13 -3.59 -11.75
CA TYR A 253 -9.07 -4.34 -10.91
C TYR A 253 -9.42 -3.63 -9.60
N ALA A 254 -10.54 -4.06 -9.01
CA ALA A 254 -11.10 -3.53 -7.77
C ALA A 254 -11.60 -2.08 -7.86
N ASN A 255 -12.11 -1.60 -6.74
CA ASN A 255 -12.91 -0.38 -6.61
C ASN A 255 -12.59 0.30 -5.27
N ASN A 256 -13.05 1.54 -5.07
CA ASN A 256 -12.75 2.30 -3.86
C ASN A 256 -13.01 1.49 -2.58
N ARG A 257 -14.16 0.81 -2.47
CA ARG A 257 -14.50 0.00 -1.28
C ARG A 257 -13.48 -1.12 -0.98
N ASP A 258 -12.88 -1.71 -2.00
CA ASP A 258 -12.00 -2.87 -1.82
C ASP A 258 -10.53 -2.49 -1.72
N LEU A 259 -10.12 -1.44 -2.44
CA LEU A 259 -8.77 -0.92 -2.40
C LEU A 259 -8.44 -0.46 -0.97
N SER A 260 -7.19 -0.66 -0.54
CA SER A 260 -6.69 -0.58 0.85
C SER A 260 -7.13 -1.67 1.84
N VAL A 261 -8.18 -2.45 1.59
CA VAL A 261 -8.76 -3.37 2.59
C VAL A 261 -8.16 -4.78 2.47
N PRO A 262 -7.33 -5.26 3.43
CA PRO A 262 -6.68 -6.57 3.34
C PRO A 262 -7.64 -7.75 3.10
N GLY A 263 -8.76 -7.77 3.83
CA GLY A 263 -9.77 -8.84 3.70
C GLY A 263 -10.50 -8.85 2.36
N GLN A 264 -10.55 -7.73 1.63
CA GLN A 264 -11.09 -7.69 0.27
C GLN A 264 -10.02 -8.06 -0.76
N LEU A 265 -8.83 -7.49 -0.62
CA LEU A 265 -7.70 -7.73 -1.54
C LEU A 265 -7.26 -9.21 -1.57
N VAL A 266 -7.39 -9.97 -0.48
CA VAL A 266 -7.11 -11.43 -0.51
C VAL A 266 -8.08 -12.20 -1.42
N GLN A 267 -9.34 -11.77 -1.53
CA GLN A 267 -10.31 -12.40 -2.43
C GLN A 267 -9.91 -12.18 -3.88
N TRP A 268 -9.52 -10.94 -4.23
CA TRP A 268 -8.99 -10.59 -5.54
C TRP A 268 -7.70 -11.36 -5.88
N ALA A 269 -6.73 -11.37 -4.95
CA ALA A 269 -5.47 -12.08 -5.15
C ALA A 269 -5.68 -13.60 -5.35
N ALA A 270 -6.63 -14.21 -4.64
CA ALA A 270 -6.97 -15.61 -4.82
C ALA A 270 -7.52 -15.92 -6.22
N LEU A 271 -8.42 -15.07 -6.73
CA LEU A 271 -8.97 -15.21 -8.08
C LEU A 271 -7.88 -15.21 -9.17
N PHE A 272 -6.96 -14.24 -9.08
CA PHE A 272 -5.92 -14.07 -10.09
C PHE A 272 -4.82 -15.12 -9.99
N GLU A 273 -4.45 -15.52 -8.77
CA GLU A 273 -3.46 -16.58 -8.55
C GLU A 273 -4.00 -17.96 -8.97
N ASP A 274 -5.30 -18.24 -8.79
CA ASP A 274 -5.94 -19.46 -9.31
C ASP A 274 -5.95 -19.48 -10.85
N ALA A 275 -6.27 -18.33 -11.47
CA ALA A 275 -6.34 -18.19 -12.92
C ALA A 275 -4.96 -18.05 -13.60
N LYS A 276 -3.90 -17.83 -12.80
CA LYS A 276 -2.55 -17.49 -13.27
C LYS A 276 -2.53 -16.31 -14.24
N VAL A 277 -3.19 -15.22 -13.84
CA VAL A 277 -3.23 -13.95 -14.58
C VAL A 277 -2.48 -12.86 -13.84
N HIS A 278 -1.98 -11.88 -14.59
CA HIS A 278 -1.49 -10.62 -14.02
C HIS A 278 -2.68 -9.67 -13.81
N ALA A 279 -2.56 -8.77 -12.85
CA ALA A 279 -3.57 -7.77 -12.57
C ALA A 279 -2.96 -6.55 -11.90
N ASP A 280 -3.44 -5.37 -12.26
CA ASP A 280 -3.01 -4.09 -11.73
C ASP A 280 -4.16 -3.46 -10.92
N MET A 281 -3.94 -3.15 -9.63
CA MET A 281 -4.93 -2.44 -8.82
C MET A 281 -5.31 -1.12 -9.50
N ALA A 282 -6.61 -0.86 -9.61
CA ALA A 282 -7.13 0.32 -10.28
C ALA A 282 -6.71 1.62 -9.58
N PHE A 283 -6.64 2.69 -10.38
CA PHE A 283 -6.29 4.03 -9.94
C PHE A 283 -7.56 4.89 -9.76
N TRP A 284 -8.10 4.91 -8.54
CA TRP A 284 -9.28 5.72 -8.20
C TRP A 284 -8.97 6.95 -7.34
N THR A 285 -7.72 7.10 -6.88
CA THR A 285 -7.35 8.08 -5.84
C THR A 285 -6.17 8.96 -6.29
N ALA A 286 -5.01 8.85 -5.65
CA ALA A 286 -3.82 9.64 -5.97
C ALA A 286 -2.65 8.75 -6.41
N ALA A 287 -1.92 9.20 -7.43
CA ALA A 287 -0.76 8.48 -7.96
C ALA A 287 0.33 8.36 -6.89
N GLY A 288 1.10 7.29 -6.93
CA GLY A 288 2.21 7.09 -5.99
C GLY A 288 1.76 6.71 -4.57
N GLY A 289 0.47 6.42 -4.35
CA GLY A 289 -0.08 5.83 -3.12
C GLY A 289 -0.25 4.31 -3.18
N TYR A 290 0.11 3.69 -4.31
CA TYR A 290 -0.02 2.25 -4.54
C TYR A 290 -1.43 1.72 -4.18
N SER A 291 -2.45 2.44 -4.65
CA SER A 291 -3.88 2.18 -4.39
C SER A 291 -4.24 1.97 -2.91
N GLY A 292 -3.66 2.79 -2.02
CA GLY A 292 -3.92 2.77 -0.58
C GLY A 292 -2.99 1.83 0.21
N ALA A 293 -1.97 1.25 -0.42
CA ALA A 293 -0.94 0.46 0.27
C ALA A 293 0.19 1.34 0.85
N ALA A 294 0.48 2.48 0.22
CA ALA A 294 1.58 3.38 0.60
C ALA A 294 1.05 4.77 1.03
N PRO A 295 0.56 4.92 2.28
CA PRO A 295 0.01 6.16 2.78
C PRO A 295 0.99 7.34 2.70
N GLN A 296 2.26 7.09 3.02
CA GLN A 296 3.36 8.06 2.88
C GLN A 296 4.56 7.40 2.17
N THR A 297 5.65 8.15 1.96
CA THR A 297 6.85 7.71 1.22
C THR A 297 7.32 6.31 1.64
N ASN A 298 7.50 6.07 2.94
CA ASN A 298 8.11 4.84 3.47
C ASN A 298 7.25 4.19 4.58
N VAL A 299 6.00 4.63 4.73
CA VAL A 299 5.06 4.16 5.74
C VAL A 299 4.09 3.17 5.09
N PRO A 300 3.94 1.94 5.61
CA PRO A 300 3.03 0.93 5.07
C PRO A 300 1.61 1.07 5.65
N SER A 301 0.59 0.66 4.90
CA SER A 301 -0.75 0.35 5.43
C SER A 301 -0.97 -1.16 5.58
N GLY A 302 -2.15 -1.56 6.07
CA GLY A 302 -2.56 -2.96 6.10
C GLY A 302 -2.52 -3.65 4.74
N ALA A 303 -2.92 -2.94 3.66
CA ALA A 303 -2.85 -3.46 2.30
C ALA A 303 -1.41 -3.76 1.88
N TRP A 304 -0.44 -2.92 2.26
CA TRP A 304 0.97 -3.22 1.97
C TRP A 304 1.44 -4.49 2.68
N TRP A 305 1.07 -4.71 3.94
CA TRP A 305 1.43 -5.95 4.64
C TRP A 305 0.82 -7.19 4.00
N LEU A 306 -0.40 -7.08 3.47
CA LEU A 306 -1.01 -8.14 2.66
C LEU A 306 -0.19 -8.40 1.39
N LEU A 307 0.10 -7.37 0.60
CA LEU A 307 0.87 -7.49 -0.64
C LEU A 307 2.28 -8.03 -0.39
N LYS A 308 2.94 -7.59 0.69
CA LYS A 308 4.25 -8.09 1.13
C LYS A 308 4.17 -9.57 1.53
N THR A 309 3.11 -9.97 2.23
CA THR A 309 2.91 -11.37 2.63
C THR A 309 2.68 -12.26 1.41
N TYR A 310 1.83 -11.82 0.48
CA TYR A 310 1.62 -12.51 -0.79
C TYR A 310 2.91 -12.59 -1.61
N SER A 311 3.68 -11.50 -1.73
CA SER A 311 5.01 -11.48 -2.36
C SER A 311 6.03 -12.42 -1.68
N GLY A 312 5.85 -12.68 -0.39
CA GLY A 312 6.65 -13.62 0.40
C GLY A 312 6.28 -15.09 0.19
N MET A 313 5.20 -15.40 -0.53
CA MET A 313 4.84 -16.77 -0.91
C MET A 313 5.78 -17.27 -2.00
N THR A 314 6.50 -18.36 -1.74
CA THR A 314 7.49 -18.94 -2.68
C THR A 314 7.18 -20.40 -2.98
N GLY A 315 7.88 -20.95 -3.98
CA GLY A 315 7.67 -22.32 -4.42
C GLY A 315 6.47 -22.45 -5.34
N THR A 316 5.52 -23.31 -4.95
CA THR A 316 4.36 -23.68 -5.78
C THR A 316 3.08 -23.38 -5.01
N THR A 317 2.07 -22.80 -5.65
CA THR A 317 0.73 -22.71 -5.06
C THR A 317 0.10 -24.08 -5.00
N VAL A 318 -0.83 -24.28 -4.06
CA VAL A 318 -1.54 -25.54 -3.89
C VAL A 318 -3.04 -25.33 -3.95
N ALA A 319 -3.81 -26.41 -4.08
CA ALA A 319 -5.26 -26.33 -4.15
C ALA A 319 -5.85 -25.77 -2.84
N VAL A 320 -6.71 -24.77 -2.96
CA VAL A 320 -7.46 -24.18 -1.85
C VAL A 320 -8.96 -24.32 -2.12
N ALA A 321 -9.71 -24.82 -1.14
CA ALA A 321 -11.16 -24.94 -1.21
C ALA A 321 -11.83 -23.97 -0.23
N PRO A 322 -12.29 -22.79 -0.70
CA PRO A 322 -13.11 -21.89 0.10
C PRO A 322 -14.55 -22.41 0.26
N PRO A 323 -15.29 -21.96 1.28
CA PRO A 323 -16.69 -22.37 1.49
C PRO A 323 -17.61 -21.93 0.35
N HIS A 324 -17.36 -20.74 -0.22
CA HIS A 324 -18.18 -20.13 -1.27
C HIS A 324 -17.27 -19.41 -2.29
N PRO A 325 -16.66 -20.11 -3.26
CA PRO A 325 -15.66 -19.51 -4.16
C PRO A 325 -16.18 -18.31 -4.96
N ASP A 326 -17.40 -18.38 -5.47
CA ASP A 326 -17.98 -17.37 -6.37
C ASP A 326 -19.00 -16.47 -5.64
N THR A 327 -18.69 -16.10 -4.40
CA THR A 327 -19.56 -15.22 -3.59
C THR A 327 -18.69 -14.12 -2.96
N PRO A 328 -18.97 -12.83 -3.24
CA PRO A 328 -18.23 -11.73 -2.64
C PRO A 328 -18.41 -11.74 -1.12
N ASP A 329 -17.43 -11.20 -0.39
CA ASP A 329 -17.47 -11.10 1.08
C ASP A 329 -17.61 -12.45 1.79
N THR A 330 -16.92 -13.45 1.24
CA THR A 330 -16.80 -14.75 1.88
C THR A 330 -15.34 -15.12 2.05
N LEU A 331 -15.07 -16.10 2.91
CA LEU A 331 -13.71 -16.54 3.18
C LEU A 331 -13.06 -17.06 1.90
N GLN A 332 -12.02 -16.37 1.43
CA GLN A 332 -11.15 -16.82 0.34
C GLN A 332 -9.73 -17.01 0.87
N GLY A 333 -8.85 -17.61 0.06
CA GLY A 333 -7.44 -17.67 0.40
C GLY A 333 -6.54 -18.27 -0.66
N ILE A 334 -5.25 -18.14 -0.41
CA ILE A 334 -4.14 -18.64 -1.24
C ILE A 334 -3.25 -19.48 -0.34
N ALA A 335 -2.73 -20.59 -0.84
CA ALA A 335 -1.72 -21.38 -0.13
C ALA A 335 -0.51 -21.67 -1.03
N SER A 336 0.68 -21.69 -0.43
CA SER A 336 1.93 -22.03 -1.12
C SER A 336 2.81 -22.96 -0.30
N LEU A 337 3.59 -23.77 -1.00
CA LEU A 337 4.57 -24.70 -0.46
C LEU A 337 5.92 -24.48 -1.14
N ASP A 338 6.94 -24.20 -0.33
CA ASP A 338 8.34 -24.19 -0.73
C ASP A 338 9.07 -25.34 -0.04
N ALA A 339 9.17 -26.47 -0.73
CA ALA A 339 9.84 -27.66 -0.21
C ALA A 339 11.34 -27.43 0.03
N GLY A 340 11.98 -26.54 -0.75
CA GLY A 340 13.40 -26.23 -0.61
C GLY A 340 13.70 -25.42 0.64
N ARG A 341 12.82 -24.46 0.97
CA ARG A 341 12.89 -23.67 2.21
C ARG A 341 12.23 -24.35 3.40
N ARG A 342 11.46 -25.42 3.16
CA ARG A 342 10.58 -26.08 4.15
C ARG A 342 9.65 -25.07 4.81
N THR A 343 9.02 -24.24 3.98
CA THR A 343 8.01 -23.28 4.42
C THR A 343 6.70 -23.52 3.67
N ALA A 344 5.60 -23.38 4.37
CA ALA A 344 4.26 -23.42 3.82
C ALA A 344 3.49 -22.23 4.39
N GLN A 345 2.64 -21.63 3.56
CA GLN A 345 1.94 -20.40 3.92
C GLN A 345 0.50 -20.48 3.45
N VAL A 346 -0.43 -19.95 4.26
CA VAL A 346 -1.81 -19.66 3.85
C VAL A 346 -2.07 -18.18 4.10
N LEU A 347 -2.66 -17.49 3.13
CA LEU A 347 -3.19 -16.14 3.27
C LEU A 347 -4.70 -16.20 3.05
N ALA A 348 -5.49 -15.77 4.03
CA ALA A 348 -6.95 -15.91 4.01
C ALA A 348 -7.67 -14.65 4.52
N GLY A 349 -8.93 -14.46 4.15
CA GLY A 349 -9.76 -13.36 4.68
C GLY A 349 -11.04 -13.15 3.87
N GLY A 350 -11.74 -12.06 4.17
CA GLY A 350 -12.96 -11.65 3.46
C GLY A 350 -14.28 -12.02 4.15
N CYS A 351 -14.26 -12.58 5.36
CA CYS A 351 -15.47 -12.92 6.11
C CYS A 351 -15.44 -12.45 7.56
N ASP A 352 -16.64 -12.28 8.14
CA ASP A 352 -16.83 -12.03 9.56
C ASP A 352 -17.04 -13.34 10.36
N GLY A 353 -16.65 -13.32 11.64
CA GLY A 353 -16.92 -14.38 12.60
C GLY A 353 -15.90 -15.52 12.61
N ASP A 354 -16.22 -16.61 13.31
CA ASP A 354 -15.30 -17.73 13.49
C ASP A 354 -15.13 -18.54 12.19
N PHE A 355 -13.89 -18.87 11.84
CA PHE A 355 -13.59 -19.82 10.77
C PHE A 355 -12.45 -20.77 11.14
N THR A 356 -12.27 -21.81 10.34
CA THR A 356 -11.16 -22.76 10.46
C THR A 356 -10.44 -22.98 9.14
N ILE A 357 -9.11 -23.07 9.22
CA ILE A 357 -8.23 -23.46 8.12
C ILE A 357 -7.77 -24.90 8.37
N GLY A 358 -8.14 -25.80 7.47
CA GLY A 358 -7.61 -27.16 7.43
C GLY A 358 -6.33 -27.19 6.60
N LEU A 359 -5.21 -27.58 7.20
CA LEU A 359 -3.93 -27.79 6.53
C LEU A 359 -3.75 -29.29 6.31
N GLU A 360 -3.72 -29.73 5.06
CA GLU A 360 -3.71 -31.15 4.70
C GLU A 360 -2.55 -31.48 3.77
N GLY A 361 -2.04 -32.72 3.81
CA GLY A 361 -1.15 -33.22 2.76
C GLY A 361 0.32 -32.76 2.81
N LEU A 362 0.83 -32.22 3.93
CA LEU A 362 2.28 -32.01 4.07
C LEU A 362 2.96 -33.38 4.29
N ASP A 363 3.99 -33.66 3.50
CA ASP A 363 4.73 -34.91 3.53
C ASP A 363 5.52 -35.09 4.84
N PRO A 364 5.21 -36.09 5.69
CA PRO A 364 5.94 -36.35 6.92
C PRO A 364 7.43 -36.66 6.71
N GLU A 365 7.84 -37.17 5.53
CA GLU A 365 9.25 -37.42 5.24
C GLU A 365 10.05 -36.12 5.11
N LEU A 366 9.43 -35.05 4.60
CA LEU A 366 10.04 -33.73 4.45
C LEU A 366 9.89 -32.86 5.71
N TRP A 367 8.73 -32.96 6.36
CA TRP A 367 8.31 -32.05 7.44
C TRP A 367 8.55 -32.61 8.85
N GLY A 368 8.89 -33.90 8.98
CA GLY A 368 9.10 -34.55 10.27
C GLY A 368 7.79 -34.98 10.94
N ALA A 369 7.84 -35.25 12.25
CA ALA A 369 6.68 -35.76 12.98
C ALA A 369 5.66 -34.69 13.37
N ALA A 370 6.06 -33.41 13.37
CA ALA A 370 5.23 -32.29 13.80
C ALA A 370 5.56 -31.03 12.98
N VAL A 371 4.55 -30.18 12.82
CA VAL A 371 4.66 -28.83 12.26
C VAL A 371 3.99 -27.83 13.18
N THR A 372 4.42 -26.58 13.08
CA THR A 372 3.82 -25.47 13.80
C THR A 372 3.24 -24.48 12.80
N ALA A 373 1.95 -24.18 12.94
CA ALA A 373 1.26 -23.10 12.27
C ALA A 373 1.16 -21.88 13.20
N THR A 374 1.67 -20.73 12.78
CA THR A 374 1.55 -19.45 13.49
C THR A 374 0.59 -18.53 12.74
N VAL A 375 -0.49 -18.10 13.39
CA VAL A 375 -1.53 -17.24 12.81
C VAL A 375 -1.22 -15.79 13.10
N HIS A 376 -1.19 -14.97 12.06
CA HIS A 376 -1.02 -13.53 12.13
C HIS A 376 -2.26 -12.83 11.58
N ARG A 377 -2.61 -11.69 12.16
CA ARG A 377 -3.68 -10.80 11.69
C ARG A 377 -3.09 -9.56 11.05
N ILE A 378 -3.64 -9.17 9.91
CA ILE A 378 -3.30 -7.96 9.16
C ILE A 378 -4.54 -7.07 9.19
N ASP A 379 -4.48 -6.03 10.01
CA ASP A 379 -5.59 -5.10 10.20
C ASP A 379 -5.68 -4.06 9.09
N TRP A 380 -6.90 -3.59 8.84
CA TRP A 380 -7.14 -2.42 8.02
C TRP A 380 -6.96 -1.14 8.84
N THR A 381 -6.21 -0.18 8.29
CA THR A 381 -5.86 1.09 8.95
C THR A 381 -6.41 2.30 8.18
N GLY A 382 -7.44 2.12 7.37
CA GLY A 382 -7.84 3.14 6.39
C GLY A 382 -6.95 3.12 5.15
N TYR A 383 -7.12 4.13 4.30
CA TYR A 383 -6.31 4.32 3.09
C TYR A 383 -5.01 5.06 3.37
N GLU A 384 -5.01 5.92 4.39
CA GLU A 384 -3.88 6.80 4.74
C GLU A 384 -3.24 6.48 6.09
N GLY A 385 -3.75 5.48 6.81
CA GLY A 385 -3.23 5.12 8.13
C GLY A 385 -2.04 4.18 8.08
N ALA A 386 -1.05 4.46 8.92
CA ALA A 386 0.09 3.57 9.13
C ALA A 386 -0.34 2.25 9.78
N ALA A 387 0.26 1.14 9.36
CA ALA A 387 0.06 -0.17 9.97
C ALA A 387 1.39 -0.75 10.46
N GLY A 388 1.38 -1.22 11.71
CA GLY A 388 2.45 -2.07 12.24
C GLY A 388 2.48 -3.45 11.60
N PRO A 389 3.50 -4.28 11.92
CA PRO A 389 3.62 -5.62 11.38
C PRO A 389 2.43 -6.52 11.79
N PRO A 390 2.15 -7.60 11.02
CA PRO A 390 1.06 -8.52 11.34
C PRO A 390 1.12 -9.04 12.78
N VAL A 391 -0.01 -8.93 13.49
CA VAL A 391 -0.10 -9.29 14.92
C VAL A 391 -0.23 -10.80 15.06
N VAL A 392 0.68 -11.43 15.79
CA VAL A 392 0.60 -12.86 16.07
C VAL A 392 -0.57 -13.14 17.03
N LEU A 393 -1.56 -13.92 16.59
CA LEU A 393 -2.74 -14.26 17.38
C LEU A 393 -2.57 -15.56 18.15
N SER A 394 -2.10 -16.61 17.47
CA SER A 394 -2.08 -17.95 18.00
C SER A 394 -1.04 -18.83 17.31
N ARG A 395 -0.75 -19.97 17.95
CA ARG A 395 0.16 -20.99 17.43
C ARG A 395 -0.42 -22.35 17.72
N VAL A 396 -0.43 -23.22 16.71
CA VAL A 396 -0.92 -24.59 16.81
C VAL A 396 0.15 -25.54 16.29
N THR A 397 0.45 -26.58 17.07
CA THR A 397 1.39 -27.63 16.69
C THR A 397 0.63 -28.95 16.52
N GLY A 398 0.96 -29.70 15.47
CA GLY A 398 0.35 -31.00 15.23
C GLY A 398 1.00 -31.75 14.06
N PRO A 399 0.42 -32.88 13.63
CA PRO A 399 1.01 -33.71 12.58
C PRO A 399 0.93 -33.02 11.21
N PRO A 400 1.95 -33.15 10.34
CA PRO A 400 1.95 -32.53 9.01
C PRO A 400 0.83 -33.04 8.07
N GLY A 401 0.38 -34.28 8.26
CA GLY A 401 -0.66 -34.86 7.42
C GLY A 401 -2.05 -34.22 7.59
N GLY A 402 -2.28 -33.49 8.68
CA GLY A 402 -3.57 -32.84 8.98
C GLY A 402 -3.52 -31.98 10.24
N LEU A 403 -3.70 -30.67 10.09
CA LEU A 403 -3.72 -29.71 11.18
C LEU A 403 -4.89 -28.71 11.02
N GLU A 404 -5.67 -28.54 12.08
CA GLU A 404 -6.77 -27.56 12.12
C GLU A 404 -6.31 -26.28 12.82
N VAL A 405 -6.54 -25.14 12.17
CA VAL A 405 -6.19 -23.81 12.69
C VAL A 405 -7.47 -23.00 12.85
N HIS A 406 -7.83 -22.70 14.10
CA HIS A 406 -9.02 -21.92 14.43
C HIS A 406 -8.70 -20.41 14.46
N VAL A 407 -9.53 -19.61 13.81
CA VAL A 407 -9.48 -18.15 13.85
C VAL A 407 -10.82 -17.63 14.40
N PRO A 408 -10.87 -17.24 15.69
CA PRO A 408 -12.08 -16.70 16.30
C PRO A 408 -12.30 -15.24 15.92
N GLN A 409 -13.57 -14.82 15.86
CA GLN A 409 -14.00 -13.43 15.73
C GLN A 409 -13.27 -12.69 14.60
N ALA A 410 -13.20 -13.32 13.43
CA ALA A 410 -12.56 -12.69 12.29
C ALA A 410 -13.32 -11.42 11.88
N ASP A 411 -12.56 -10.39 11.55
CA ASP A 411 -13.02 -9.16 10.93
C ASP A 411 -12.92 -9.28 9.41
N ARG A 412 -14.03 -9.02 8.69
CA ARG A 412 -14.10 -9.05 7.21
C ARG A 412 -13.11 -8.10 6.55
N MET A 413 -12.71 -7.02 7.22
CA MET A 413 -11.73 -6.06 6.68
C MET A 413 -10.28 -6.52 6.88
N ALA A 414 -10.03 -7.45 7.80
CA ALA A 414 -8.69 -7.97 8.08
C ALA A 414 -8.35 -9.20 7.21
N ALA A 415 -7.06 -9.46 7.06
CA ALA A 415 -6.54 -10.70 6.50
C ALA A 415 -5.75 -11.50 7.54
N TYR A 416 -5.60 -12.80 7.30
CA TYR A 416 -4.98 -13.76 8.21
C TYR A 416 -3.89 -14.52 7.47
N TRP A 417 -2.66 -14.43 7.98
CA TRP A 417 -1.50 -15.12 7.45
C TRP A 417 -1.08 -16.25 8.38
N VAL A 418 -1.12 -17.48 7.87
CA VAL A 418 -0.66 -18.68 8.57
C VAL A 418 0.71 -19.06 8.03
N ALA A 419 1.74 -18.89 8.86
CA ALA A 419 3.11 -19.32 8.57
C ALA A 419 3.33 -20.71 9.16
N VAL A 420 3.67 -21.69 8.33
CA VAL A 420 3.85 -23.10 8.72
C VAL A 420 5.31 -23.49 8.56
N ALA A 421 5.90 -23.96 9.65
CA ALA A 421 7.30 -24.40 9.72
C ALA A 421 7.42 -25.79 10.40
N PRO A 422 8.47 -26.58 10.08
CA PRO A 422 8.72 -27.87 10.72
C PRO A 422 8.98 -27.75 12.22
N GLY A 423 8.60 -28.79 12.95
CA GLY A 423 8.88 -28.93 14.38
C GLY A 423 7.88 -28.21 15.29
N GLU A 424 8.19 -28.26 16.58
CA GLU A 424 7.43 -27.61 17.63
C GLU A 424 8.03 -26.22 17.91
N ALA A 425 7.20 -25.29 18.35
CA ALA A 425 7.65 -23.99 18.82
C ALA A 425 7.02 -23.67 20.18
N PRO A 426 7.68 -22.84 21.01
CA PRO A 426 7.16 -22.51 22.33
C PRO A 426 5.80 -21.82 22.24
N ALA A 427 5.01 -21.94 23.31
CA ALA A 427 3.77 -21.20 23.45
C ALA A 427 4.02 -19.69 23.32
N LEU A 428 3.04 -18.99 22.76
CA LEU A 428 3.06 -17.53 22.66
C LEU A 428 2.56 -16.89 23.94
N GLU A 429 3.06 -15.70 24.25
CA GLU A 429 2.34 -14.79 25.14
C GLU A 429 1.04 -14.37 24.44
N PRO A 430 -0.07 -14.22 25.17
CA PRO A 430 -1.31 -13.70 24.59
C PRO A 430 -1.06 -12.33 23.95
N PRO A 431 -1.67 -12.02 22.78
CA PRO A 431 -1.57 -10.69 22.20
C PRO A 431 -2.09 -9.62 23.18
N PRO A 432 -1.71 -8.34 22.98
CA PRO A 432 -2.34 -7.23 23.68
C PRO A 432 -3.86 -7.32 23.56
N TRP A 433 -4.59 -7.03 24.64
CA TRP A 433 -6.04 -6.92 24.52
C TRP A 433 -6.39 -5.79 23.55
N CYS A 434 -7.40 -6.02 22.73
CA CYS A 434 -7.91 -5.06 21.76
C CYS A 434 -9.44 -5.06 21.77
N GLY A 435 -10.04 -3.87 21.74
CA GLY A 435 -11.48 -3.67 21.59
C GLY A 435 -11.78 -2.61 20.53
N SER A 436 -12.92 -2.74 19.85
CA SER A 436 -13.38 -1.84 18.78
C SER A 436 -14.82 -1.40 19.01
N TRP A 437 -15.12 -0.12 18.76
CA TRP A 437 -16.45 0.46 18.87
C TRP A 437 -16.75 1.34 17.66
N GLU A 438 -17.84 1.03 16.97
CA GLU A 438 -18.30 1.79 15.79
C GLU A 438 -18.93 3.13 16.21
N ALA A 439 -18.65 4.19 15.44
CA ALA A 439 -19.13 5.54 15.75
C ALA A 439 -20.66 5.65 15.59
N GLU A 440 -21.25 4.96 14.61
CA GLU A 440 -22.69 4.93 14.38
C GLU A 440 -23.48 4.22 15.49
N HIS A 441 -22.80 3.45 16.34
CA HIS A 441 -23.39 2.81 17.52
C HIS A 441 -23.19 3.60 18.81
N ALA A 442 -22.38 4.67 18.77
CA ALA A 442 -22.14 5.56 19.90
C ALA A 442 -23.29 6.57 20.09
N ARG A 443 -23.25 7.34 21.18
CA ARG A 443 -24.21 8.44 21.37
C ARG A 443 -23.79 9.63 20.50
N ILE A 444 -24.60 9.98 19.51
CA ILE A 444 -24.35 11.08 18.57
C ILE A 444 -25.18 12.31 18.97
N THR A 445 -24.56 13.49 19.00
CA THR A 445 -25.20 14.80 19.14
C THR A 445 -24.82 15.63 17.91
N SER A 446 -25.80 16.22 17.22
CA SER A 446 -25.60 17.07 16.03
C SER A 446 -24.61 16.49 15.01
N GLY A 447 -24.85 15.25 14.57
CA GLY A 447 -24.10 14.56 13.52
C GLY A 447 -25.02 13.59 12.76
N GLU A 448 -24.56 13.12 11.60
CA GLU A 448 -25.34 12.29 10.66
C GLU A 448 -24.64 10.96 10.43
N VAL A 449 -25.37 9.85 10.59
CA VAL A 449 -24.88 8.52 10.18
C VAL A 449 -25.02 8.41 8.67
N ALA A 450 -23.92 8.21 7.96
CA ALA A 450 -23.91 8.00 6.53
C ALA A 450 -23.45 6.58 6.19
N ARG A 451 -24.08 5.98 5.19
CA ARG A 451 -23.65 4.69 4.65
C ARG A 451 -22.60 4.93 3.58
N GLN A 452 -21.56 4.12 3.61
CA GLN A 452 -20.35 4.26 2.81
C GLN A 452 -20.20 3.05 1.88
N GLY A 453 -19.02 2.85 1.28
CA GLY A 453 -18.76 1.81 0.28
C GLY A 453 -19.25 0.43 0.71
N HIS A 454 -20.08 -0.19 -0.15
CA HIS A 454 -20.73 -1.48 0.12
C HIS A 454 -20.86 -2.29 -1.19
N PRO A 455 -21.15 -3.61 -1.16
CA PRO A 455 -21.17 -4.43 -2.38
C PRO A 455 -22.05 -3.92 -3.54
N GLY A 456 -23.11 -3.16 -3.25
CA GLY A 456 -23.97 -2.51 -4.26
C GLY A 456 -23.46 -1.16 -4.79
N GLU A 457 -22.38 -0.62 -4.24
CA GLU A 457 -21.83 0.73 -4.50
C GLU A 457 -20.31 0.69 -4.28
N GLY A 458 -19.59 0.07 -5.23
CA GLY A 458 -18.12 -0.06 -5.16
C GLY A 458 -17.37 1.27 -5.29
N ASN A 459 -18.01 2.30 -5.84
CA ASN A 459 -17.42 3.64 -5.96
C ASN A 459 -17.30 4.37 -4.63
N GLY A 460 -18.08 3.97 -3.61
CA GLY A 460 -17.95 4.50 -2.25
C GLY A 460 -16.70 3.96 -1.57
N PHE A 461 -16.11 4.73 -0.66
CA PHE A 461 -14.94 4.32 0.12
C PHE A 461 -15.33 3.44 1.30
N ALA A 462 -14.45 2.52 1.68
CA ALA A 462 -14.64 1.61 2.79
C ALA A 462 -14.78 2.34 4.13
N ALA A 463 -15.64 1.80 4.98
CA ALA A 463 -15.82 2.14 6.39
C ALA A 463 -16.08 0.85 7.18
N SER A 464 -15.65 0.80 8.45
CA SER A 464 -16.06 -0.28 9.33
C SER A 464 -17.59 -0.31 9.43
N GLY A 465 -18.18 -1.50 9.47
CA GLY A 465 -19.64 -1.62 9.50
C GLY A 465 -20.40 -1.02 8.30
N GLU A 466 -19.71 -0.55 7.25
CA GLU A 466 -20.25 0.21 6.12
C GLU A 466 -20.80 1.61 6.46
N HIS A 467 -20.50 2.18 7.62
CA HIS A 467 -21.02 3.47 8.04
C HIS A 467 -19.97 4.39 8.69
N ASP A 468 -20.26 5.68 8.75
CA ASP A 468 -19.56 6.64 9.60
C ASP A 468 -20.54 7.67 10.17
N VAL A 469 -20.02 8.51 11.06
CA VAL A 469 -20.69 9.71 11.56
C VAL A 469 -20.00 10.94 10.97
N SER A 470 -20.74 11.70 10.17
CA SER A 470 -20.31 12.96 9.56
C SER A 470 -21.18 14.14 10.03
N GLY A 471 -21.02 15.33 9.45
CA GLY A 471 -21.82 16.51 9.82
C GLY A 471 -21.51 17.08 11.20
N LEU A 472 -20.33 16.78 11.76
CA LEU A 472 -19.91 17.15 13.12
C LEU A 472 -19.39 18.60 13.18
N ASN A 473 -20.16 19.56 12.66
CA ASN A 473 -19.75 20.96 12.49
C ASN A 473 -20.50 21.98 13.35
N MET A 474 -21.49 21.56 14.13
CA MET A 474 -22.20 22.42 15.08
C MET A 474 -21.39 22.52 16.38
N ASN A 475 -21.51 23.63 17.10
CA ASN A 475 -20.77 23.83 18.35
C ASN A 475 -21.04 22.73 19.39
N ASP A 476 -22.20 22.07 19.34
CA ASP A 476 -22.61 20.96 20.19
C ASP A 476 -22.45 19.57 19.54
N SER A 477 -21.84 19.48 18.34
CA SER A 477 -21.54 18.21 17.69
C SER A 477 -20.61 17.35 18.56
N ALA A 478 -21.00 16.10 18.80
CA ALA A 478 -20.25 15.16 19.61
C ALA A 478 -20.59 13.70 19.30
N VAL A 479 -19.59 12.82 19.44
CA VAL A 479 -19.75 11.36 19.46
C VAL A 479 -19.18 10.83 20.77
N THR A 480 -20.03 10.28 21.64
CA THR A 480 -19.65 9.76 22.97
C THR A 480 -19.73 8.24 22.98
N PHE A 481 -18.57 7.60 23.11
CA PHE A 481 -18.40 6.16 23.25
C PHE A 481 -18.44 5.75 24.73
N THR A 482 -19.18 4.68 25.03
CA THR A 482 -19.07 3.96 26.30
C THR A 482 -18.25 2.70 26.05
N VAL A 483 -17.07 2.63 26.65
CA VAL A 483 -16.10 1.55 26.40
C VAL A 483 -15.81 0.78 27.67
N GLU A 484 -15.59 -0.52 27.56
CA GLU A 484 -15.20 -1.37 28.69
C GLU A 484 -13.82 -1.96 28.46
N VAL A 485 -12.93 -1.82 29.45
CA VAL A 485 -11.56 -2.38 29.40
C VAL A 485 -11.32 -3.36 30.55
N PRO A 486 -10.51 -4.42 30.35
CA PRO A 486 -10.35 -5.49 31.34
C PRO A 486 -9.51 -5.09 32.56
N ALA A 487 -8.65 -4.08 32.42
CA ALA A 487 -7.73 -3.65 33.47
C ALA A 487 -7.55 -2.13 33.46
N GLU A 488 -7.17 -1.57 34.61
CA GLU A 488 -6.71 -0.19 34.67
C GLU A 488 -5.30 -0.10 34.08
N GLY A 489 -5.05 0.89 33.22
CA GLY A 489 -3.75 0.99 32.55
C GLY A 489 -3.68 2.03 31.44
N GLY A 490 -2.54 2.00 30.74
CA GLY A 490 -2.33 2.73 29.49
C GLY A 490 -2.90 1.95 28.31
N TYR A 491 -3.56 2.66 27.41
CA TYR A 491 -4.10 2.13 26.17
C TYR A 491 -3.75 3.09 25.03
N ASP A 492 -3.46 2.54 23.87
CA ASP A 492 -3.42 3.30 22.63
C ASP A 492 -4.85 3.42 22.08
N LEU A 493 -5.34 4.66 21.95
CA LEU A 493 -6.61 4.99 21.32
C LEU A 493 -6.35 5.35 19.85
N ALA A 494 -6.78 4.47 18.95
CA ALA A 494 -6.84 4.70 17.53
C ALA A 494 -8.22 5.27 17.16
N VAL A 495 -8.25 6.46 16.57
CA VAL A 495 -9.48 7.09 16.04
C VAL A 495 -9.42 7.05 14.53
N PHE A 496 -10.34 6.29 13.92
CA PHE A 496 -10.48 6.22 12.47
C PHE A 496 -11.34 7.39 12.00
N TYR A 497 -10.79 8.18 11.09
CA TYR A 497 -11.36 9.46 10.71
C TYR A 497 -11.16 9.75 9.23
N SER A 498 -11.97 10.66 8.70
CA SER A 498 -11.73 11.30 7.41
C SER A 498 -12.11 12.78 7.51
N HIS A 499 -11.36 13.61 6.79
CA HIS A 499 -11.57 15.05 6.76
C HIS A 499 -10.96 15.59 5.47
N MET A 500 -11.79 16.23 4.66
CA MET A 500 -11.29 16.96 3.49
C MET A 500 -10.84 18.34 3.92
N TYR A 501 -9.74 18.81 3.36
CA TYR A 501 -9.22 20.17 3.55
C TYR A 501 -10.15 21.26 2.92
N GLY A 502 -11.39 21.40 3.40
CA GLY A 502 -12.31 22.50 3.10
C GLY A 502 -13.61 22.11 2.35
N ARG A 503 -14.74 22.66 2.79
CA ARG A 503 -16.05 22.62 2.10
C ARG A 503 -16.56 24.04 1.85
N GLY A 504 -16.80 24.41 0.59
CA GLY A 504 -17.74 25.48 0.18
C GLY A 504 -17.35 26.95 0.40
N ALA A 505 -17.27 27.68 -0.73
CA ALA A 505 -17.31 29.12 -1.00
C ALA A 505 -16.36 30.12 -0.30
N GLU A 506 -15.83 29.88 0.90
CA GLU A 506 -14.64 30.60 1.39
C GLU A 506 -13.76 29.66 2.24
N ALA A 507 -13.00 28.79 1.59
CA ALA A 507 -11.82 28.17 2.18
C ALA A 507 -10.63 29.07 1.84
N THR A 508 -10.17 29.91 2.78
CA THR A 508 -9.01 30.75 2.47
C THR A 508 -7.74 29.94 2.33
N GLU A 509 -7.54 28.84 3.07
CA GLU A 509 -6.52 27.81 2.77
C GLU A 509 -6.89 26.42 3.36
N PRO A 510 -6.60 25.30 2.65
CA PRO A 510 -6.58 23.92 3.17
C PRO A 510 -5.83 23.75 4.52
N GLN A 511 -6.43 23.16 5.56
CA GLN A 511 -5.76 23.01 6.88
C GLN A 511 -6.13 21.70 7.62
N PRO A 512 -5.21 21.13 8.43
CA PRO A 512 -5.48 20.06 9.39
C PRO A 512 -6.63 20.39 10.36
N ALA A 513 -7.46 19.41 10.71
CA ALA A 513 -8.62 19.57 11.59
C ALA A 513 -8.30 19.22 13.06
N GLN A 514 -9.24 19.49 13.95
CA GLN A 514 -9.20 19.11 15.36
C GLN A 514 -10.57 18.66 15.88
N GLN A 515 -10.56 17.90 16.96
CA GLN A 515 -11.69 17.73 17.88
C GLN A 515 -11.21 17.90 19.33
N VAL A 516 -12.14 18.14 20.26
CA VAL A 516 -11.89 17.99 21.69
C VAL A 516 -12.08 16.50 22.02
N LEU A 517 -11.03 15.86 22.52
CA LEU A 517 -11.07 14.51 23.07
C LEU A 517 -11.25 14.61 24.59
N ALA A 518 -12.34 14.05 25.11
CA ALA A 518 -12.58 13.91 26.55
C ALA A 518 -12.54 12.43 26.97
N VAL A 519 -11.60 12.08 27.85
CA VAL A 519 -11.51 10.73 28.43
C VAL A 519 -11.87 10.80 29.90
N ASN A 520 -12.98 10.17 30.29
CA ASN A 520 -13.54 10.26 31.64
C ASN A 520 -13.66 11.72 32.15
N GLY A 521 -14.00 12.65 31.24
CA GLY A 521 -14.15 14.09 31.51
C GLY A 521 -12.87 14.92 31.45
N ALA A 522 -11.69 14.30 31.27
CA ALA A 522 -10.44 15.04 31.06
C ALA A 522 -10.26 15.39 29.58
N GLU A 523 -10.24 16.69 29.26
CA GLU A 523 -10.21 17.21 27.89
C GLU A 523 -8.79 17.54 27.40
N ARG A 524 -8.54 17.29 26.11
CA ARG A 524 -7.44 17.85 25.32
C ARG A 524 -7.87 18.03 23.86
N PHE A 525 -7.18 18.88 23.11
CA PHE A 525 -7.33 18.88 21.65
C PHE A 525 -6.66 17.64 21.06
N LEU A 526 -7.30 17.08 20.03
CA LEU A 526 -6.77 16.01 19.18
C LEU A 526 -6.67 16.56 17.76
N ASP A 527 -5.48 16.52 17.20
CA ASP A 527 -5.17 16.98 15.84
C ASP A 527 -5.34 15.86 14.82
N TYR A 528 -5.87 16.22 13.65
CA TYR A 528 -6.11 15.32 12.52
C TYR A 528 -5.42 15.86 11.28
N PRO A 529 -4.36 15.19 10.77
CA PRO A 529 -3.83 15.45 9.44
C PRO A 529 -4.91 15.42 8.37
N SER A 530 -4.75 16.18 7.29
CA SER A 530 -5.72 16.17 6.19
C SER A 530 -5.75 14.81 5.49
N THR A 531 -6.94 14.37 5.09
CA THR A 531 -7.10 13.24 4.18
C THR A 531 -7.46 13.73 2.78
N MET A 532 -7.35 12.84 1.78
CA MET A 532 -7.65 13.16 0.39
C MET A 532 -9.05 13.77 0.19
N ASN A 533 -10.06 13.18 0.84
CA ASN A 533 -11.45 13.63 0.81
C ASN A 533 -12.20 13.20 2.09
N TRP A 534 -13.50 13.50 2.16
CA TRP A 534 -14.39 13.24 3.31
C TRP A 534 -14.63 11.75 3.63
N GLN A 535 -14.20 10.82 2.78
CA GLN A 535 -14.43 9.38 2.92
C GLN A 535 -13.13 8.55 2.83
N HIS A 536 -12.01 9.17 2.45
CA HIS A 536 -10.70 8.54 2.35
C HIS A 536 -10.02 8.49 3.72
N ARG A 537 -10.36 7.48 4.52
CA ARG A 537 -10.04 7.42 5.96
C ARG A 537 -8.55 7.25 6.26
N SER A 538 -8.15 7.83 7.38
CA SER A 538 -6.89 7.61 8.07
C SER A 538 -7.15 7.21 9.53
N VAL A 539 -6.08 7.02 10.29
CA VAL A 539 -6.13 6.75 11.73
C VAL A 539 -5.14 7.64 12.46
N VAL A 540 -5.59 8.24 13.56
CA VAL A 540 -4.69 8.91 14.53
C VAL A 540 -4.61 8.08 15.80
N HIS A 541 -3.41 7.92 16.32
CA HIS A 541 -3.11 7.16 17.53
C HIS A 541 -2.77 8.11 18.66
N VAL A 542 -3.36 7.89 19.84
CA VAL A 542 -3.09 8.72 21.01
C VAL A 542 -3.14 7.91 22.31
N PRO A 543 -2.13 8.02 23.19
CA PRO A 543 -2.16 7.30 24.46
C PRO A 543 -3.23 7.88 25.39
N VAL A 544 -3.97 7.00 26.05
CA VAL A 544 -4.99 7.32 27.06
C VAL A 544 -4.80 6.42 28.29
N ARG A 545 -5.31 6.88 29.44
CA ARG A 545 -5.39 6.05 30.66
C ARG A 545 -6.84 5.77 30.99
N LEU A 546 -7.15 4.49 31.19
CA LEU A 546 -8.50 3.99 31.43
C LEU A 546 -8.55 3.21 32.75
N ARG A 547 -9.71 3.22 33.38
CA ARG A 547 -10.03 2.43 34.59
C ARG A 547 -10.51 1.06 34.17
N ALA A 548 -10.31 0.03 34.99
CA ALA A 548 -10.96 -1.26 34.75
C ALA A 548 -12.49 -1.11 34.71
N GLY A 549 -13.15 -1.77 33.75
CA GLY A 549 -14.58 -1.66 33.50
C GLY A 549 -14.94 -0.48 32.58
N GLU A 550 -16.09 0.14 32.85
CA GLU A 550 -16.67 1.19 32.01
C GLU A 550 -15.87 2.51 32.06
N ASN A 551 -15.66 3.12 30.90
CA ASN A 551 -15.09 4.44 30.68
C ASN A 551 -15.87 5.19 29.60
N THR A 552 -15.73 6.52 29.57
CA THR A 552 -16.31 7.35 28.51
C THR A 552 -15.20 7.98 27.68
N VAL A 553 -15.31 7.89 26.35
CA VAL A 553 -14.46 8.59 25.38
C VAL A 553 -15.37 9.44 24.50
N GLU A 554 -15.19 10.76 24.51
CA GLU A 554 -15.98 11.68 23.71
C GLU A 554 -15.09 12.44 22.73
N LEU A 555 -15.53 12.55 21.48
CA LEU A 555 -14.94 13.37 20.43
C LEU A 555 -15.96 14.45 20.05
N SER A 556 -15.66 15.72 20.33
CA SER A 556 -16.61 16.82 20.19
C SER A 556 -16.02 18.07 19.53
N LYS A 557 -16.91 18.92 18.98
CA LYS A 557 -16.53 20.19 18.35
C LYS A 557 -16.10 21.24 19.37
N SER A 558 -16.73 21.28 20.55
CA SER A 558 -16.39 22.22 21.62
C SER A 558 -16.43 21.56 22.99
N GLY A 559 -15.56 22.01 23.89
CA GLY A 559 -15.51 21.61 25.30
C GLY A 559 -15.14 22.78 26.22
N ALA A 560 -14.81 22.48 27.47
CA ALA A 560 -14.33 23.47 28.44
C ALA A 560 -13.01 24.15 28.01
N ILE A 561 -12.20 23.48 27.18
CA ILE A 561 -10.91 24.02 26.68
C ILE A 561 -11.04 24.88 25.42
N GLY A 562 -12.23 24.99 24.82
CA GLY A 562 -12.50 25.81 23.63
C GLY A 562 -13.19 25.03 22.51
N THR A 563 -13.17 25.62 21.30
CA THR A 563 -13.78 25.06 20.08
C THR A 563 -12.68 24.62 19.12
N ALA A 564 -12.76 23.37 18.65
CA ALA A 564 -11.82 22.78 17.73
C ALA A 564 -11.98 23.33 16.30
N ARG A 565 -10.89 23.41 15.53
CA ARG A 565 -10.89 23.86 14.13
C ARG A 565 -11.33 22.74 13.16
N GLY A 566 -11.90 23.11 12.02
CA GLY A 566 -12.31 22.14 10.99
C GLY A 566 -13.48 21.25 11.40
N GLU A 567 -13.73 20.21 10.62
CA GLU A 567 -14.76 19.19 10.83
C GLU A 567 -14.16 17.84 10.48
N VAL A 568 -14.58 16.78 11.16
CA VAL A 568 -14.05 15.42 10.99
C VAL A 568 -15.22 14.45 10.95
N ALA A 569 -15.21 13.51 10.01
CA ALA A 569 -16.07 12.34 10.02
C ALA A 569 -15.38 11.19 10.79
N LEU A 570 -16.14 10.43 11.56
CA LEU A 570 -15.66 9.37 12.45
C LEU A 570 -16.22 8.02 12.04
N ASP A 571 -15.35 7.04 11.82
CA ASP A 571 -15.70 5.66 11.49
C ASP A 571 -15.83 4.84 12.78
N LYS A 572 -14.72 4.69 13.51
CA LYS A 572 -14.65 3.90 14.73
C LYS A 572 -13.53 4.33 15.65
N ILE A 573 -13.56 3.81 16.88
CA ILE A 573 -12.40 3.83 17.77
C ILE A 573 -11.94 2.40 18.09
N VAL A 574 -10.63 2.24 18.21
CA VAL A 574 -9.99 1.00 18.66
C VAL A 574 -9.12 1.31 19.87
N LEU A 575 -9.21 0.48 20.92
CA LEU A 575 -8.35 0.55 22.09
C LEU A 575 -7.46 -0.69 22.14
N THR A 576 -6.16 -0.48 22.13
CA THR A 576 -5.16 -1.56 22.31
C THR A 576 -4.42 -1.36 23.62
N GLU A 577 -4.31 -2.41 24.43
CA GLU A 577 -3.52 -2.41 25.65
C GLU A 577 -2.07 -2.02 25.35
N GLU A 578 -1.55 -1.00 26.04
CA GLU A 578 -0.17 -0.56 25.84
C GLU A 578 0.81 -1.58 26.43
N ARG A 579 1.71 -2.11 25.59
CA ARG A 579 2.78 -3.03 25.99
C ARG A 579 4.12 -2.59 25.41
N PRO A 580 5.26 -3.01 25.99
CA PRO A 580 6.57 -2.73 25.40
C PRO A 580 6.64 -3.24 23.96
N VAL A 581 6.85 -2.32 23.02
CA VAL A 581 6.93 -2.64 21.58
C VAL A 581 8.13 -3.57 21.35
N ARG A 582 7.87 -4.74 20.77
CA ARG A 582 8.90 -5.71 20.35
C ARG A 582 8.48 -6.33 19.03
N GLY A 583 9.35 -6.26 18.04
CA GLY A 583 9.21 -6.97 16.76
C GLY A 583 9.98 -8.28 16.79
N SER A 584 9.45 -9.32 16.15
CA SER A 584 10.14 -10.59 15.93
C SER A 584 9.93 -11.00 14.48
N TYR A 585 11.03 -11.19 13.75
CA TYR A 585 11.01 -11.54 12.34
C TYR A 585 11.66 -12.91 12.12
N ASP A 586 10.95 -13.80 11.45
CA ASP A 586 11.43 -15.15 11.14
C ASP A 586 12.20 -15.16 9.81
N GLY A 587 13.49 -15.53 9.86
CA GLY A 587 14.38 -15.62 8.71
C GLY A 587 13.98 -16.71 7.70
N ALA A 588 13.13 -17.67 8.10
CA ALA A 588 12.55 -18.65 7.19
C ALA A 588 11.57 -18.01 6.20
N PHE A 589 10.86 -16.94 6.61
CA PHE A 589 9.87 -16.21 5.80
C PHE A 589 10.38 -14.84 5.31
N ALA A 590 11.59 -14.44 5.71
CA ALA A 590 12.26 -13.26 5.19
C ALA A 590 12.65 -13.44 3.71
N ARG A 591 12.68 -12.33 2.95
CA ARG A 591 13.09 -12.36 1.54
C ARG A 591 14.58 -12.67 1.44
N ARG A 592 15.02 -13.32 0.35
CA ARG A 592 16.44 -13.53 0.06
C ARG A 592 16.73 -12.88 -1.29
N ASP A 593 17.29 -11.69 -1.24
CA ASP A 593 17.58 -10.91 -2.44
C ASP A 593 18.86 -11.37 -3.14
N ARG A 594 18.98 -11.00 -4.41
CA ARG A 594 20.26 -11.04 -5.12
C ARG A 594 21.03 -9.75 -4.87
N ALA A 595 22.37 -9.84 -4.79
CA ALA A 595 23.23 -8.68 -4.81
C ALA A 595 23.08 -7.92 -6.16
N ALA A 596 23.50 -6.65 -6.18
CA ALA A 596 23.37 -5.77 -7.35
C ALA A 596 24.10 -6.29 -8.62
N ASP A 597 25.07 -7.19 -8.46
CA ASP A 597 25.77 -7.86 -9.56
C ASP A 597 25.07 -9.15 -10.04
N GLY A 598 23.90 -9.46 -9.49
CA GLY A 598 23.11 -10.65 -9.82
C GLY A 598 23.54 -11.92 -9.08
N THR A 599 24.54 -11.86 -8.20
CA THR A 599 24.89 -13.01 -7.34
C THR A 599 23.83 -13.22 -6.26
N ALA A 600 23.56 -14.47 -5.87
CA ALA A 600 22.65 -14.73 -4.75
C ALA A 600 23.28 -14.17 -3.47
N CYS A 601 22.59 -13.30 -2.76
CA CYS A 601 22.98 -12.99 -1.39
C CYS A 601 22.39 -14.08 -0.50
N GLU A 602 23.21 -14.74 0.30
CA GLU A 602 22.72 -15.82 1.16
C GLU A 602 21.93 -15.27 2.35
N ASP A 603 22.18 -14.04 2.78
CA ASP A 603 21.54 -13.47 3.97
C ASP A 603 20.10 -13.01 3.71
N PRO A 604 19.15 -13.29 4.64
CA PRO A 604 17.79 -12.78 4.54
C PRO A 604 17.74 -11.25 4.71
N VAL A 605 16.71 -10.66 4.08
CA VAL A 605 16.32 -9.26 4.19
C VAL A 605 15.04 -9.19 5.01
N PHE A 606 15.12 -8.45 6.11
CA PHE A 606 14.04 -8.19 7.04
C PHE A 606 13.46 -6.80 6.80
N ASP A 607 12.17 -6.71 6.53
CA ASP A 607 11.45 -5.43 6.43
C ASP A 607 11.01 -5.01 7.85
N VAL A 608 11.91 -4.32 8.56
CA VAL A 608 11.73 -3.95 9.97
C VAL A 608 10.87 -2.70 10.07
N TYR A 609 9.81 -2.74 10.86
CA TYR A 609 8.91 -1.61 11.08
C TYR A 609 9.27 -0.89 12.38
N ALA A 610 9.39 0.43 12.31
CA ALA A 610 9.47 1.29 13.48
C ALA A 610 8.26 2.24 13.50
N ALA A 611 7.54 2.30 14.62
CA ALA A 611 6.41 3.22 14.78
C ALA A 611 6.86 4.69 14.90
N GLU A 612 8.10 4.90 15.35
CA GLU A 612 8.68 6.22 15.62
C GLU A 612 10.15 6.26 15.20
N ASP A 613 10.64 7.46 14.90
CA ASP A 613 12.06 7.73 14.66
C ASP A 613 12.88 7.55 15.95
N ARG A 614 13.61 6.46 16.09
CA ARG A 614 14.39 6.18 17.32
C ARG A 614 15.43 5.07 17.17
N TYR A 615 16.25 4.93 18.20
CA TYR A 615 17.19 3.83 18.33
C TYR A 615 16.51 2.52 18.71
N HIS A 616 17.02 1.43 18.15
CA HIS A 616 16.56 0.07 18.37
C HIS A 616 17.75 -0.85 18.66
N ARG A 617 17.53 -1.85 19.52
CA ARG A 617 18.45 -2.95 19.77
C ARG A 617 17.98 -4.18 19.01
N PHE A 618 18.94 -4.89 18.44
CA PHE A 618 18.73 -6.11 17.69
C PHE A 618 19.24 -7.31 18.47
N THR A 619 18.62 -8.46 18.29
CA THR A 619 19.10 -9.76 18.76
C THR A 619 18.92 -10.78 17.65
N GLY A 620 19.91 -11.66 17.47
CA GLY A 620 19.91 -12.69 16.41
C GLY A 620 21.00 -12.50 15.35
N ALA A 621 21.60 -11.32 15.26
CA ALA A 621 22.78 -11.05 14.44
C ALA A 621 23.66 -9.96 15.08
N GLU A 622 24.96 -10.00 14.81
CA GLU A 622 25.95 -9.01 15.30
C GLU A 622 26.23 -7.89 14.28
N ARG A 623 25.96 -8.14 12.99
CA ARG A 623 26.18 -7.21 11.89
C ARG A 623 25.04 -7.29 10.89
N GLY A 624 24.78 -6.19 10.21
CA GLY A 624 23.81 -6.12 9.11
C GLY A 624 24.13 -5.01 8.13
N VAL A 625 23.32 -4.91 7.09
CA VAL A 625 23.37 -3.83 6.10
C VAL A 625 21.97 -3.26 5.97
N LEU A 626 21.80 -1.99 6.33
CA LEU A 626 20.59 -1.25 6.03
C LEU A 626 20.55 -0.99 4.52
N LEU A 627 19.46 -1.42 3.89
CA LEU A 627 19.12 -1.10 2.51
C LEU A 627 18.27 0.16 2.60
N GLY A 628 18.96 1.30 2.62
CA GLY A 628 18.36 2.62 2.82
C GLY A 628 17.62 3.13 1.57
N PRO A 629 16.99 4.30 1.70
CA PRO A 629 16.31 4.96 0.60
C PRO A 629 17.22 5.05 -0.63
N GLN A 630 16.62 4.89 -1.82
CA GLN A 630 17.35 4.94 -3.10
C GLN A 630 18.47 3.90 -3.24
N ASN A 631 18.28 2.70 -2.68
CA ASN A 631 19.19 1.55 -2.81
C ASN A 631 20.57 1.76 -2.16
N GLN A 632 20.69 2.67 -1.21
CA GLN A 632 21.90 2.82 -0.41
C GLN A 632 22.13 1.55 0.42
N CYS A 633 23.37 1.07 0.48
CA CYS A 633 23.75 -0.10 1.26
C CYS A 633 24.71 0.32 2.36
N VAL A 634 24.23 0.42 3.60
CA VAL A 634 24.99 0.99 4.71
C VAL A 634 25.21 -0.07 5.80
N PRO A 635 26.47 -0.50 6.04
CA PRO A 635 26.77 -1.44 7.12
C PRO A 635 26.43 -0.87 8.49
N VAL A 636 25.87 -1.71 9.36
CA VAL A 636 25.55 -1.37 10.74
C VAL A 636 26.04 -2.44 11.72
N ASP A 637 26.50 -2.00 12.89
CA ASP A 637 26.84 -2.84 14.03
C ASP A 637 25.59 -3.10 14.87
N LEU A 638 25.08 -4.33 14.83
CA LEU A 638 23.84 -4.72 15.51
C LEU A 638 24.06 -5.04 17.00
N THR A 639 25.32 -5.09 17.45
CA THR A 639 25.65 -5.23 18.90
C THR A 639 25.40 -3.94 19.68
N ARG A 640 25.25 -2.82 18.95
CA ARG A 640 24.97 -1.49 19.48
C ARG A 640 23.58 -1.04 19.02
N PRO A 641 22.97 -0.03 19.67
CA PRO A 641 21.74 0.55 19.17
C PRO A 641 21.91 1.04 17.72
N VAL A 642 20.90 0.83 16.88
CA VAL A 642 20.85 1.34 15.50
C VAL A 642 19.65 2.27 15.38
N PHE A 643 19.84 3.43 14.76
CA PHE A 643 18.74 4.33 14.46
C PHE A 643 17.89 3.79 13.32
N LEU A 644 16.57 3.74 13.50
CA LEU A 644 15.59 3.44 12.46
C LEU A 644 14.63 4.63 12.34
N HIS A 645 14.28 5.01 11.11
CA HIS A 645 13.25 6.00 10.88
C HIS A 645 11.85 5.37 11.01
N ALA A 646 10.83 6.16 11.33
CA ALA A 646 9.44 5.68 11.35
C ALA A 646 9.07 5.10 9.98
N GLY A 647 8.33 4.00 9.94
CA GLY A 647 8.00 3.23 8.73
C GLY A 647 8.88 1.99 8.53
N ILE A 648 9.03 1.55 7.27
CA ILE A 648 9.81 0.36 6.91
C ILE A 648 11.29 0.70 6.76
N ASN A 649 12.14 -0.10 7.41
CA ASN A 649 13.60 -0.09 7.31
C ASN A 649 14.04 -1.48 6.87
N ARG A 650 14.60 -1.62 5.66
CA ARG A 650 15.02 -2.92 5.14
C ARG A 650 16.42 -3.27 5.65
N LEU A 651 16.57 -4.39 6.34
CA LEU A 651 17.82 -4.83 6.96
C LEU A 651 18.24 -6.20 6.44
N ARG A 652 19.38 -6.28 5.77
CA ARG A 652 20.01 -7.56 5.41
C ARG A 652 20.90 -8.05 6.54
N ALA A 653 20.62 -9.23 7.08
CA ALA A 653 21.43 -9.82 8.15
C ALA A 653 21.33 -11.35 8.17
N GLY A 654 22.43 -12.04 8.42
CA GLY A 654 22.46 -13.50 8.57
C GLY A 654 21.85 -13.98 9.89
N ALA A 655 20.52 -13.90 10.03
CA ALA A 655 19.79 -14.34 11.22
C ALA A 655 18.71 -15.36 10.87
N ALA A 656 18.56 -16.41 11.69
CA ALA A 656 17.40 -17.31 11.61
C ALA A 656 16.13 -16.68 12.19
N ARG A 657 16.30 -15.81 13.19
CA ARG A 657 15.27 -14.98 13.78
C ARG A 657 15.91 -13.66 14.20
N LEU A 658 15.23 -12.56 13.95
CA LEU A 658 15.67 -11.22 14.32
C LEU A 658 14.63 -10.60 15.27
N ASP A 659 15.01 -10.37 16.52
CA ASP A 659 14.20 -9.64 17.48
C ASP A 659 14.65 -8.17 17.53
N VAL A 660 13.67 -7.26 17.53
CA VAL A 660 13.89 -5.81 17.49
C VAL A 660 13.13 -5.17 18.64
N ALA A 661 13.81 -4.36 19.44
CA ALA A 661 13.20 -3.64 20.54
C ALA A 661 13.69 -2.18 20.58
N PRO A 662 12.89 -1.23 21.05
CA PRO A 662 13.34 0.12 21.33
C PRO A 662 14.57 0.15 22.24
N ALA A 663 15.47 1.09 21.97
CA ALA A 663 16.68 1.32 22.76
C ALA A 663 16.88 2.82 23.01
N GLU A 664 17.67 3.14 24.03
CA GLU A 664 18.19 4.48 24.23
C GLU A 664 19.37 4.74 23.27
N GLY A 665 19.52 6.00 22.88
CA GLY A 665 20.63 6.49 22.07
C GLY A 665 20.79 8.00 22.21
N PRO A 666 21.72 8.62 21.47
CA PRO A 666 21.90 10.06 21.50
C PRO A 666 20.64 10.79 21.02
N GLY A 667 20.42 11.99 21.53
CA GLY A 667 19.37 12.86 21.02
C GLY A 667 19.65 13.32 19.59
N PHE A 668 18.61 13.75 18.88
CA PHE A 668 18.75 14.35 17.56
C PHE A 668 19.56 15.65 17.62
N ILE A 669 20.37 15.88 16.59
CA ILE A 669 20.73 17.24 16.20
C ILE A 669 19.52 17.76 15.42
N GLU A 670 18.84 18.77 15.95
CA GLU A 670 17.70 19.41 15.31
C GLU A 670 18.12 20.79 14.79
N VAL A 671 17.76 21.09 13.54
CA VAL A 671 17.91 22.41 12.93
C VAL A 671 16.55 22.81 12.36
N ASP A 672 16.04 23.95 12.81
CA ASP A 672 14.74 24.46 12.36
C ASP A 672 14.86 25.30 11.09
N ALA A 673 13.73 25.49 10.38
CA ALA A 673 13.62 26.38 9.24
C ALA A 673 14.24 27.78 9.47
N ALA A 674 14.02 28.34 10.66
CA ALA A 674 14.49 29.68 11.02
C ALA A 674 16.04 29.78 11.08
N GLU A 675 16.71 28.69 11.43
CA GLU A 675 18.17 28.61 11.61
C GLU A 675 18.93 28.38 10.30
N ALA A 676 18.24 27.92 9.25
CA ALA A 676 18.84 27.71 7.94
C ALA A 676 19.31 29.02 7.28
N VAL A 677 20.45 28.96 6.60
CA VAL A 677 20.93 30.05 5.74
C VAL A 677 20.20 29.95 4.41
N ARG A 678 19.43 30.98 4.05
CA ARG A 678 18.65 31.05 2.81
C ARG A 678 19.33 31.98 1.81
N SER A 679 19.20 31.68 0.52
CA SER A 679 19.81 32.45 -0.58
C SER A 679 18.92 32.48 -1.82
N GLY A 680 19.23 33.39 -2.76
CA GLY A 680 18.63 33.40 -4.10
C GLY A 680 17.12 33.68 -4.16
N GLY A 681 16.48 34.11 -3.06
CA GLY A 681 15.03 34.34 -2.99
C GLY A 681 14.30 33.38 -2.05
N SER A 682 14.94 32.32 -1.57
CA SER A 682 14.40 31.46 -0.52
C SER A 682 14.11 32.29 0.73
N CYS A 683 12.94 32.09 1.35
CA CYS A 683 12.49 32.88 2.48
C CYS A 683 11.91 32.03 3.60
N LEU A 684 11.83 32.63 4.78
CA LEU A 684 11.17 32.05 5.94
C LEU A 684 9.72 32.53 5.93
N ILE A 685 8.78 31.59 5.86
CA ILE A 685 7.33 31.85 5.85
C ILE A 685 6.77 31.45 7.21
N VAL A 686 5.84 32.26 7.74
CA VAL A 686 5.09 31.91 8.96
C VAL A 686 4.04 30.88 8.60
N ASN A 687 4.02 29.77 9.33
CA ASN A 687 3.01 28.72 9.19
C ASN A 687 2.69 28.18 10.58
N ASP A 688 1.46 28.39 11.07
CA ASP A 688 1.05 28.02 12.42
C ASP A 688 0.98 26.50 12.66
N PHE A 689 0.99 25.70 11.59
CA PHE A 689 1.03 24.23 11.64
C PHE A 689 2.45 23.67 11.69
N ALA A 690 3.43 24.46 11.27
CA ALA A 690 4.82 24.03 11.22
C ALA A 690 5.45 24.00 12.62
N HIS A 691 6.42 23.10 12.81
CA HIS A 691 7.26 23.09 14.00
C HIS A 691 7.90 24.46 14.23
N ARG A 692 7.65 25.05 15.41
CA ARG A 692 8.08 26.41 15.78
C ARG A 692 7.60 27.52 14.82
N GLY A 693 6.50 27.28 14.10
CA GLY A 693 5.71 28.30 13.41
C GLY A 693 6.28 28.78 12.08
N HIS A 694 7.28 28.11 11.51
CA HIS A 694 7.92 28.56 10.28
C HIS A 694 8.33 27.43 9.33
N VAL A 695 8.30 27.74 8.04
CA VAL A 695 8.84 26.89 6.97
C VAL A 695 9.81 27.68 6.09
N ILE A 696 10.73 26.96 5.45
CA ILE A 696 11.52 27.48 4.33
C ILE A 696 10.68 27.30 3.08
N GLY A 697 10.25 28.41 2.48
CA GLY A 697 9.52 28.43 1.22
C GLY A 697 10.26 29.17 0.12
N TRP A 698 9.64 29.22 -1.07
CA TRP A 698 10.21 29.82 -2.30
C TRP A 698 11.63 29.30 -2.63
N ASN A 699 11.89 28.04 -2.28
CA ASN A 699 13.15 27.36 -2.52
C ASN A 699 13.13 26.62 -3.87
N GLY A 700 14.27 26.48 -4.52
CA GLY A 700 14.38 25.98 -5.92
C GLY A 700 14.36 27.11 -6.97
N ARG A 701 14.38 26.75 -8.26
CA ARG A 701 14.60 27.65 -9.41
C ARG A 701 15.85 28.52 -9.24
N GLY A 702 16.93 27.92 -8.72
CA GLY A 702 18.18 28.62 -8.40
C GLY A 702 18.21 29.32 -7.03
N ALA A 703 17.09 29.40 -6.29
CA ALA A 703 17.09 29.71 -4.87
C ALA A 703 17.42 28.46 -4.03
N GLY A 704 18.02 28.66 -2.86
CA GLY A 704 18.51 27.57 -2.02
C GLY A 704 18.46 27.86 -0.54
N ALA A 705 18.47 26.80 0.27
CA ALA A 705 18.68 26.86 1.70
C ALA A 705 19.79 25.91 2.13
N ALA A 706 20.50 26.23 3.20
CA ALA A 706 21.54 25.39 3.75
C ALA A 706 21.51 25.39 5.28
N ILE A 707 21.63 24.21 5.86
CA ILE A 707 21.83 24.02 7.30
C ILE A 707 23.30 23.76 7.59
N ALA A 708 23.76 24.19 8.76
CA ALA A 708 25.09 23.90 9.24
C ALA A 708 25.04 23.49 10.71
N PHE A 709 25.74 22.40 11.05
CA PHE A 709 25.70 21.80 12.38
C PHE A 709 26.99 21.03 12.67
N GLU A 710 27.23 20.69 13.93
CA GLU A 710 28.35 19.87 14.36
C GLU A 710 27.88 18.42 14.56
N ALA A 711 28.61 17.44 14.04
CA ALA A 711 28.27 16.02 14.18
C ALA A 711 29.52 15.12 14.29
N GLY A 712 29.31 13.85 14.63
CA GLY A 712 30.32 12.82 14.45
C GLY A 712 30.56 12.53 12.96
N GLY A 713 31.68 11.87 12.64
CA GLY A 713 31.93 11.38 11.29
C GLY A 713 31.23 10.05 11.03
N GLY A 714 30.85 9.79 9.78
CA GLY A 714 30.23 8.54 9.33
C GLY A 714 28.75 8.69 8.91
N PRO A 715 28.05 7.57 8.70
CA PRO A 715 26.69 7.58 8.20
C PRO A 715 25.69 8.04 9.26
N HIS A 716 24.82 8.96 8.88
CA HIS A 716 23.76 9.51 9.71
C HIS A 716 22.43 9.44 8.97
N ALA A 717 21.35 9.15 9.70
CA ALA A 717 20.02 9.43 9.22
C ALA A 717 19.79 10.94 9.19
N LEU A 718 19.27 11.44 8.08
CA LEU A 718 18.74 12.79 7.92
C LEU A 718 17.24 12.66 7.67
N LEU A 719 16.45 13.24 8.56
CA LEU A 719 14.99 13.30 8.45
C LEU A 719 14.61 14.72 8.02
N VAL A 720 14.11 14.86 6.80
CA VAL A 720 13.63 16.13 6.24
C VAL A 720 12.12 16.19 6.43
N SER A 721 11.64 17.07 7.31
CA SER A 721 10.20 17.30 7.47
C SER A 721 9.74 18.35 6.45
N TYR A 722 8.78 17.98 5.62
CA TYR A 722 8.36 18.78 4.46
C TYR A 722 6.85 18.81 4.26
N ALA A 723 6.37 19.87 3.62
CA ALA A 723 5.01 19.97 3.09
C ALA A 723 5.04 20.22 1.58
N ASN A 724 4.12 19.57 0.85
CA ASN A 724 3.92 19.79 -0.58
C ASN A 724 2.42 19.73 -0.93
N GLY A 725 1.79 20.89 -1.06
CA GLY A 725 0.39 21.02 -1.42
C GLY A 725 0.12 21.19 -2.92
N GLU A 726 1.11 21.00 -3.80
CA GLU A 726 0.94 21.24 -5.24
C GLU A 726 0.08 20.18 -5.94
N ARG A 727 -0.83 20.64 -6.80
CA ARG A 727 -1.77 19.82 -7.56
C ARG A 727 -1.92 20.38 -8.97
N ALA A 728 -2.15 19.50 -9.93
CA ALA A 728 -2.62 19.90 -11.26
C ALA A 728 -4.16 20.05 -11.26
N GLU A 729 -4.68 20.90 -12.14
CA GLU A 729 -6.12 20.97 -12.44
C GLU A 729 -6.42 19.99 -13.58
N GLY A 730 -7.46 19.15 -13.49
CA GLY A 730 -7.79 18.30 -14.65
C GLY A 730 -8.83 17.20 -14.48
N HIS A 731 -8.81 16.42 -13.39
CA HIS A 731 -9.64 15.20 -13.28
C HIS A 731 -10.76 15.26 -12.24
N GLU A 732 -11.93 14.71 -12.59
CA GLU A 732 -13.14 14.76 -11.76
C GLU A 732 -13.12 13.81 -10.55
N TYR A 733 -12.37 12.70 -10.61
CA TYR A 733 -12.40 11.65 -9.58
C TYR A 733 -11.03 11.22 -9.04
N ASN A 734 -9.94 11.43 -9.78
CA ASN A 734 -8.56 11.25 -9.27
C ASN A 734 -8.00 12.58 -8.75
N VAL A 735 -7.08 12.49 -7.79
CA VAL A 735 -6.36 13.67 -7.28
C VAL A 735 -4.97 13.72 -7.91
N ASP A 736 -4.77 14.70 -8.78
CA ASP A 736 -3.50 14.95 -9.49
C ASP A 736 -2.48 15.66 -8.60
N ILE A 737 -1.92 14.91 -7.65
CA ILE A 737 -0.82 15.40 -6.82
C ILE A 737 0.45 15.54 -7.66
N VAL A 738 1.16 16.66 -7.50
CA VAL A 738 2.46 16.88 -8.14
C VAL A 738 3.60 16.50 -7.20
N THR A 739 4.53 15.69 -7.69
CA THR A 739 5.79 15.38 -6.98
C THR A 739 6.81 16.50 -7.21
N ARG A 740 7.21 17.18 -6.14
CA ARG A 740 8.34 18.12 -6.19
C ARG A 740 9.65 17.39 -6.01
N HIS A 741 10.76 18.03 -6.37
CA HIS A 741 12.09 17.46 -6.23
C HIS A 741 13.00 18.36 -5.41
N CYS A 742 13.92 17.74 -4.68
CA CYS A 742 14.97 18.43 -3.95
C CYS A 742 16.34 17.80 -4.23
N ASP A 743 17.27 18.60 -4.74
CA ASP A 743 18.67 18.27 -4.86
C ASP A 743 19.39 18.56 -3.54
N LEU A 744 20.11 17.57 -3.01
CA LEU A 744 20.97 17.73 -1.82
C LEU A 744 22.44 17.81 -2.19
N VAL A 745 23.15 18.69 -1.51
CA VAL A 745 24.62 18.79 -1.53
C VAL A 745 25.14 18.72 -0.10
N VAL A 746 25.90 17.67 0.23
CA VAL A 746 26.50 17.45 1.55
C VAL A 746 27.98 17.82 1.50
N ASN A 747 28.39 18.78 2.33
CA ASN A 747 29.78 19.27 2.41
C ASN A 747 30.38 19.65 1.04
N GLY A 748 29.57 20.29 0.19
CA GLY A 748 29.95 20.73 -1.16
C GLY A 748 29.95 19.62 -2.23
N LYS A 749 29.52 18.40 -1.89
CA LYS A 749 29.41 17.28 -2.84
C LYS A 749 27.93 16.95 -3.12
N PRO A 750 27.52 16.80 -4.39
CA PRO A 750 26.18 16.32 -4.71
C PRO A 750 25.91 14.97 -4.03
N ALA A 751 24.76 14.86 -3.35
CA ALA A 751 24.33 13.66 -2.66
C ALA A 751 23.23 12.92 -3.44
N GLY A 752 22.29 13.65 -4.04
CA GLY A 752 21.22 13.07 -4.85
C GLY A 752 20.08 14.06 -5.11
N ARG A 753 19.12 13.61 -5.92
CA ARG A 753 17.83 14.27 -6.17
C ARG A 753 16.73 13.39 -5.58
N TYR A 754 15.84 13.99 -4.80
CA TYR A 754 14.87 13.28 -3.99
C TYR A 754 13.45 13.75 -4.32
N PRO A 755 12.54 12.85 -4.70
CA PRO A 755 11.15 13.20 -4.94
C PRO A 755 10.41 13.39 -3.61
N MET A 756 9.56 14.40 -3.55
CA MET A 756 8.77 14.77 -2.38
C MET A 756 7.30 14.78 -2.80
N ARG A 757 6.64 13.63 -2.66
CA ARG A 757 5.22 13.43 -2.98
C ARG A 757 4.37 14.45 -2.22
N GLY A 758 3.28 14.92 -2.81
CA GLY A 758 2.39 15.86 -2.14
C GLY A 758 1.78 15.30 -0.85
N THR A 759 1.75 16.15 0.17
CA THR A 759 1.26 15.90 1.53
C THR A 759 -0.19 16.38 1.70
N TRP A 760 -0.95 16.46 0.60
CA TRP A 760 -2.29 17.05 0.47
C TRP A 760 -2.34 18.57 0.61
N THR A 761 -1.70 19.16 1.61
CA THR A 761 -1.74 20.62 1.86
C THR A 761 -0.36 21.17 2.18
N TRP A 762 -0.20 22.49 2.13
CA TRP A 762 1.02 23.17 2.61
C TRP A 762 1.12 23.20 4.15
N ASN A 763 0.15 22.61 4.85
CA ASN A 763 0.02 22.60 6.31
C ASN A 763 0.09 21.19 6.92
N ASP A 764 0.30 20.17 6.09
CA ASP A 764 0.53 18.78 6.49
C ASP A 764 2.00 18.42 6.22
N PHE A 765 2.68 17.94 7.25
CA PHE A 765 4.12 17.68 7.19
C PHE A 765 4.40 16.18 7.26
N TRP A 766 5.08 15.68 6.24
CA TRP A 766 5.60 14.31 6.21
C TRP A 766 7.12 14.33 6.37
N THR A 767 7.69 13.19 6.75
CA THR A 767 9.14 13.04 6.87
C THR A 767 9.67 12.24 5.69
N TYR A 768 10.68 12.78 5.00
CA TYR A 768 11.48 12.05 4.02
C TYR A 768 12.78 11.58 4.68
N PRO A 769 12.98 10.27 4.91
CA PRO A 769 14.22 9.75 5.48
C PRO A 769 15.32 9.62 4.43
N LEU A 770 16.56 9.92 4.83
CA LEU A 770 17.77 9.85 4.02
C LEU A 770 18.92 9.31 4.85
N ILE A 771 19.93 8.69 4.22
CA ILE A 771 21.23 8.46 4.85
C ILE A 771 22.28 9.33 4.16
N VAL A 772 23.03 10.06 4.97
CA VAL A 772 24.10 10.96 4.53
C VAL A 772 25.40 10.65 5.26
N ASP A 773 26.52 10.71 4.54
CA ASP A 773 27.85 10.58 5.12
C ASP A 773 28.39 11.93 5.57
N LEU A 774 28.66 12.05 6.87
CA LEU A 774 29.14 13.28 7.50
C LEU A 774 30.62 13.18 7.89
N VAL A 775 31.28 14.34 8.01
CA VAL A 775 32.63 14.44 8.58
C VAL A 775 32.55 14.79 10.06
N ALA A 776 33.57 14.43 10.85
CA ALA A 776 33.63 14.86 12.24
C ALA A 776 33.79 16.38 12.34
N GLY A 777 32.98 17.02 13.19
CA GLY A 777 32.93 18.47 13.36
C GLY A 777 31.86 19.12 12.46
N ARG A 778 32.21 20.27 11.85
CA ARG A 778 31.26 21.09 11.10
C ARG A 778 30.87 20.44 9.78
N ASN A 779 29.56 20.29 9.59
CA ASN A 779 28.95 19.85 8.34
C ASN A 779 28.01 20.92 7.78
N THR A 780 27.78 20.87 6.46
CA THR A 780 26.77 21.68 5.78
C THR A 780 25.96 20.82 4.83
N ILE A 781 24.64 20.99 4.82
CA ILE A 781 23.76 20.36 3.84
C ILE A 781 22.96 21.47 3.15
N ALA A 782 23.06 21.55 1.82
CA ALA A 782 22.30 22.48 1.02
C ALA A 782 21.18 21.76 0.28
N PHE A 783 20.03 22.43 0.19
CA PHE A 783 18.78 21.99 -0.39
C PHE A 783 18.39 22.97 -1.51
N GLY A 784 18.23 22.47 -2.72
CA GLY A 784 17.84 23.27 -3.88
C GLY A 784 17.12 22.45 -4.93
N ASN A 785 16.83 23.08 -6.06
CA ASN A 785 16.38 22.43 -7.30
C ASN A 785 16.57 23.46 -8.42
N GLU A 786 17.38 23.16 -9.42
CA GLU A 786 17.64 24.13 -10.51
C GLU A 786 16.44 24.24 -11.46
N ASP A 787 15.76 23.12 -11.70
CA ASP A 787 14.74 22.99 -12.75
C ASP A 787 13.32 23.38 -12.28
N GLY A 788 13.11 23.51 -10.97
CA GLY A 788 11.79 23.72 -10.40
C GLY A 788 11.81 24.13 -8.94
N PRO A 789 10.62 24.36 -8.35
CA PRO A 789 10.50 24.60 -6.91
C PRO A 789 10.76 23.31 -6.12
N THR A 790 11.22 23.45 -4.88
CA THR A 790 11.22 22.35 -3.91
C THR A 790 9.92 22.34 -3.10
N ALA A 791 9.72 21.29 -2.30
CA ALA A 791 8.77 21.34 -1.19
C ALA A 791 9.16 22.43 -0.17
N GLU A 792 8.25 22.73 0.76
CA GLU A 792 8.53 23.59 1.90
C GLU A 792 9.09 22.76 3.06
N PHE A 793 10.09 23.28 3.78
CA PHE A 793 10.79 22.54 4.83
C PHE A 793 10.57 23.18 6.21
N GLU A 794 10.10 22.43 7.20
CA GLU A 794 9.90 22.95 8.57
C GLU A 794 11.10 22.70 9.51
N ARG A 795 11.70 21.50 9.45
CA ARG A 795 12.84 21.12 10.29
C ARG A 795 13.64 19.96 9.70
N PHE A 796 14.86 19.83 10.21
CA PHE A 796 15.80 18.77 9.88
C PHE A 796 16.27 18.10 11.17
N ARG A 797 16.14 16.77 11.26
CA ARG A 797 16.67 15.98 12.37
C ARG A 797 17.77 15.05 11.88
N ILE A 798 18.89 15.02 12.59
CA ILE A 798 20.07 14.23 12.24
C ILE A 798 20.43 13.32 13.42
N ALA A 799 20.66 12.04 13.13
CA ALA A 799 21.06 11.04 14.12
C ALA A 799 22.12 10.08 13.52
N PRO A 800 23.23 9.75 14.23
CA PRO A 800 24.15 8.73 13.76
C PRO A 800 23.45 7.37 13.68
N LEU A 801 23.69 6.60 12.61
CA LEU A 801 23.05 5.29 12.47
C LEU A 801 23.47 4.33 13.58
N ASN A 802 24.75 4.30 13.93
CA ASN A 802 25.26 3.67 15.14
C ASN A 802 25.92 4.75 16.02
N PRO A 803 25.53 4.87 17.30
CA PRO A 803 26.01 5.93 18.19
C PRO A 803 27.44 5.72 18.68
#